data_AF-A0ABD2PSB7-F1
#
_entry.id   AF-A0ABD2PSB7-F1
#
_cell.length_a   1.000
_cell.length_b   1.000
_cell.length_c   1.000
_cell.angle_alpha   90.00
_cell.angle_beta   90.00
_cell.angle_gamma   90.00
#
_symmetry.space_group_name_H-M   'P 1'
#
loop_
_entity.id
_entity.type
_entity.pdbx_description
1 polymer ?
#
loop_
_entity_poly.entity_id
_entity_poly.type
_entity_poly.pdbx_seq_one_letter_code
_entity_poly.pdbx_strand_id
1 'polypeptide(L)'
;CDSKQAYATGRGIQPQGVRVRDNAEFTVHTEEAGEGNCEASVVWPDGREERCSVKKVGAHLYKCNYVPQMPGPHQVKVKYGGDAIMLSPFQVEVGPHKVSRIRAFGPGLVGGVTKRPAVFVVETNGETGALGFSIEGPSEARIDCTDNGDGSATVAYWPAVPGEYAVHILCDDENIPNSPYMVPIEADSGRCEPDNAKAYGPGIEPTGVIAGQPTQFVVDIRDAGGPAPLTVECRDFEGEPVPLKVRDNGDGTYNCIYTPRIPKKHTVLVSFGGVNIPMSPFRVEVSEPSNPGQVRVYGPGVEQVTRGVPATFTVDCKTAGPGNVGISVIDELGRDVPMDTKDMRDGTFRVTYTAQTAGPVYNVQVFFDGQEVPGSPFRVPVKLDVDMSQIHVENLEPNIPVGKPYTFDIVTGPPSAHGGKKPRPRVHVKGPNQMKVPVQMEETADGWAPTFTPTMLGPYTVEADVENMPVHGTPYKTIAQPLVSEAPFTPTRAAPLSKSGGDPANLVRAYGDGLRKAIAGKPAHFTIDSRDAPCAPLSVTIEGPIEAKIDYLDHGDGTCGVEYLPMEPGPYTVNVLYQDSHIPGSPFPVQVVPSGREHIDTSRVRAYGPGLNPTGVFKESFAKFQVDAKAIDSTGKGLVKAVVLSPNKQRTACLTNNNRDGSWNCCYSPIDDGLHHVEVLYDGAHVMGSPFPVHVVPGCDPSRVRAYGPGLENGVTHEPAKFTVDLDGAGQGGLSLALEGPADANIQCHDNKDGTCLVEYLPTRAGLYDVFVKFNAIDIPGSPFQVPIKDLVDPSRVRCYGPGLEPRGARAQNPATFTVDASQAGDAPISVATTGRSGRSIPAMINQRPGHAGVYDVTYTPEAEGPLQIDVKQLGTHVMRSPFTQHVLPGFEPLKVKVTGEGVYPKQPGGLPATMLTEFQVDTREAGIGDLELSVTVSSLIPHPT
;
A
#
# COMPACT_ATOMS: atom_id res chain seq x y z
N CYS A 1 -37.97 -37.94 17.08
CA CYS A 1 -36.84 -37.55 16.22
C CYS A 1 -37.41 -37.30 14.83
N ASP A 2 -37.31 -36.07 14.33
CA ASP A 2 -37.50 -35.77 12.91
C ASP A 2 -36.13 -35.30 12.37
N SER A 3 -35.57 -36.06 11.43
CA SER A 3 -34.27 -35.74 10.82
C SER A 3 -34.35 -34.56 9.86
N LYS A 4 -35.54 -34.15 9.40
CA LYS A 4 -35.73 -33.01 8.49
C LYS A 4 -35.75 -31.66 9.21
N GLN A 5 -36.03 -31.62 10.51
CA GLN A 5 -35.80 -30.43 11.34
C GLN A 5 -34.34 -30.30 11.82
N ALA A 6 -33.48 -31.28 11.50
CA ALA A 6 -32.05 -31.17 11.72
C ALA A 6 -31.35 -30.65 10.44
N TYR A 7 -30.42 -29.73 10.62
CA TYR A 7 -29.60 -29.15 9.55
C TYR A 7 -28.15 -29.02 10.01
N ALA A 8 -27.24 -28.77 9.07
CA ALA A 8 -25.83 -28.57 9.36
C ALA A 8 -25.28 -27.32 8.69
N THR A 9 -24.33 -26.66 9.35
CA THR A 9 -23.59 -25.49 8.86
C THR A 9 -22.09 -25.71 9.10
N GLY A 10 -21.22 -25.03 8.35
CA GLY A 10 -19.78 -25.05 8.58
C GLY A 10 -18.93 -25.33 7.35
N ARG A 11 -17.61 -25.17 7.53
CA ARG A 11 -16.61 -25.19 6.45
C ARG A 11 -16.47 -26.57 5.82
N GLY A 12 -16.52 -27.62 6.66
CA GLY A 12 -16.34 -29.01 6.25
C GLY A 12 -17.46 -29.60 5.40
N ILE A 13 -18.51 -28.84 5.09
CA ILE A 13 -19.62 -29.22 4.20
C ILE A 13 -19.88 -28.19 3.08
N GLN A 14 -19.00 -27.20 2.89
CA GLN A 14 -19.09 -26.26 1.77
C GLN A 14 -18.70 -26.94 0.45
N PRO A 15 -19.30 -26.58 -0.69
CA PRO A 15 -19.01 -27.23 -1.97
C PRO A 15 -17.54 -27.15 -2.42
N GLN A 16 -16.82 -26.11 -1.99
CA GLN A 16 -15.42 -25.87 -2.34
C GLN A 16 -14.64 -25.18 -1.19
N GLY A 17 -13.31 -25.23 -1.27
CA GLY A 17 -12.40 -24.43 -0.45
C GLY A 17 -11.71 -25.20 0.69
N VAL A 18 -12.29 -26.31 1.14
CA VAL A 18 -11.60 -27.29 1.98
C VAL A 18 -10.38 -27.84 1.22
N ARG A 19 -9.24 -28.00 1.89
CA ARG A 19 -8.00 -28.51 1.30
C ARG A 19 -7.39 -29.66 2.11
N VAL A 20 -6.52 -30.41 1.47
CA VAL A 20 -5.77 -31.51 2.12
C VAL A 20 -4.99 -31.02 3.35
N ARG A 21 -5.16 -31.74 4.46
CA ARG A 21 -4.70 -31.46 5.85
C ARG A 21 -5.49 -30.40 6.63
N ASP A 22 -6.51 -29.79 6.07
CA ASP A 22 -7.39 -28.88 6.84
C ASP A 22 -8.12 -29.64 7.95
N ASN A 23 -8.44 -28.97 9.07
CA ASN A 23 -9.46 -29.46 10.01
C ASN A 23 -10.84 -29.06 9.48
N ALA A 24 -11.53 -29.97 8.79
CA ALA A 24 -12.81 -29.72 8.13
C ALA A 24 -13.96 -29.82 9.14
N GLU A 25 -14.20 -28.73 9.89
CA GLU A 25 -15.26 -28.67 10.91
C GLU A 25 -16.63 -28.25 10.35
N PHE A 26 -17.69 -28.83 10.92
CA PHE A 26 -19.08 -28.41 10.76
C PHE A 26 -19.89 -28.68 12.04
N THR A 27 -21.07 -28.06 12.16
CA THR A 27 -21.97 -28.19 13.31
C THR A 27 -23.32 -28.67 12.83
N VAL A 28 -23.89 -29.65 13.54
CA VAL A 28 -25.26 -30.14 13.33
C VAL A 28 -26.16 -29.57 14.42
N HIS A 29 -27.25 -28.94 13.98
CA HIS A 29 -28.25 -28.27 14.80
C HIS A 29 -29.50 -29.16 14.88
N THR A 30 -30.01 -29.39 16.08
CA THR A 30 -31.06 -30.38 16.37
C THR A 30 -32.12 -29.82 17.34
N GLU A 31 -32.47 -28.54 17.18
CA GLU A 31 -33.34 -27.81 18.11
C GLU A 31 -34.80 -28.28 17.99
N GLU A 32 -35.32 -28.31 16.77
CA GLU A 32 -36.71 -28.71 16.48
C GLU A 32 -36.85 -30.21 16.15
N ALA A 33 -35.73 -30.94 16.05
CA ALA A 33 -35.67 -32.38 15.71
C ALA A 33 -36.11 -33.33 16.85
N GLY A 34 -36.15 -32.86 18.10
CA GLY A 34 -36.31 -33.70 19.29
C GLY A 34 -35.10 -34.59 19.59
N GLU A 35 -35.25 -35.60 20.45
CA GLU A 35 -34.12 -36.46 20.84
C GLU A 35 -33.78 -37.52 19.78
N GLY A 36 -32.48 -37.63 19.45
CA GLY A 36 -31.90 -38.63 18.56
C GLY A 36 -30.36 -38.74 18.70
N ASN A 37 -29.77 -39.78 18.11
CA ASN A 37 -28.32 -39.90 17.96
C ASN A 37 -27.84 -39.12 16.72
N CYS A 38 -26.66 -38.48 16.79
CA CYS A 38 -26.03 -37.81 15.66
C CYS A 38 -24.85 -38.65 15.16
N GLU A 39 -24.83 -38.97 13.87
CA GLU A 39 -23.77 -39.73 13.23
C GLU A 39 -23.31 -39.02 11.96
N ALA A 40 -21.99 -39.00 11.74
CA ALA A 40 -21.41 -38.42 10.54
C ALA A 40 -20.24 -39.25 10.02
N SER A 41 -20.13 -39.33 8.70
CA SER A 41 -19.04 -40.00 7.99
C SER A 41 -18.67 -39.23 6.73
N VAL A 42 -17.42 -39.37 6.29
CA VAL A 42 -16.93 -38.87 5.01
C VAL A 42 -16.60 -40.05 4.11
N VAL A 43 -17.16 -40.04 2.90
CA VAL A 43 -16.70 -40.89 1.79
C VAL A 43 -15.59 -40.14 1.07
N TRP A 44 -14.49 -40.85 0.88
CA TRP A 44 -13.27 -40.40 0.23
C TRP A 44 -13.36 -40.61 -1.30
N PRO A 45 -12.57 -39.87 -2.11
CA PRO A 45 -12.48 -40.09 -3.56
C PRO A 45 -12.04 -41.51 -3.98
N ASP A 46 -11.41 -42.28 -3.09
CA ASP A 46 -11.06 -43.70 -3.29
C ASP A 46 -12.19 -44.68 -2.93
N GLY A 47 -13.36 -44.18 -2.54
CA GLY A 47 -14.52 -44.97 -2.12
C GLY A 47 -14.45 -45.51 -0.68
N ARG A 48 -13.39 -45.23 0.09
CA ARG A 48 -13.38 -45.48 1.53
C ARG A 48 -14.49 -44.66 2.20
N GLU A 49 -15.12 -45.19 3.24
CA GLU A 49 -15.94 -44.39 4.15
C GLU A 49 -15.33 -44.42 5.56
N GLU A 50 -15.26 -43.27 6.22
CA GLU A 50 -14.66 -43.11 7.53
C GLU A 50 -15.56 -42.24 8.42
N ARG A 51 -15.68 -42.60 9.71
CA ARG A 51 -16.50 -41.82 10.65
C ARG A 51 -15.80 -40.51 11.00
N CYS A 52 -16.55 -39.42 10.89
CA CYS A 52 -16.13 -38.14 11.42
C CYS A 52 -16.02 -38.21 12.96
N SER A 53 -15.18 -37.38 13.56
CA SER A 53 -15.26 -37.11 14.99
C SER A 53 -16.58 -36.39 15.26
N VAL A 54 -17.41 -36.89 16.17
CA VAL A 54 -18.70 -36.27 16.55
C VAL A 54 -18.72 -36.04 18.06
N LYS A 55 -18.98 -34.79 18.47
CA LYS A 55 -19.01 -34.38 19.87
C LYS A 55 -20.23 -33.50 20.14
N LYS A 56 -21.13 -33.95 21.03
CA LYS A 56 -22.19 -33.09 21.56
C LYS A 56 -21.58 -31.98 22.41
N VAL A 57 -21.90 -30.72 22.11
CA VAL A 57 -21.32 -29.53 22.76
C VAL A 57 -22.38 -28.62 23.41
N GLY A 58 -23.65 -28.77 23.05
CA GLY A 58 -24.79 -28.10 23.67
C GLY A 58 -26.00 -29.04 23.76
N ALA A 59 -27.14 -28.53 24.24
CA ALA A 59 -28.38 -29.32 24.32
C ALA A 59 -28.82 -29.86 22.94
N HIS A 60 -28.66 -29.05 21.90
CA HIS A 60 -29.10 -29.31 20.53
C HIS A 60 -27.99 -29.15 19.48
N LEU A 61 -26.72 -29.16 19.92
CA LEU A 61 -25.56 -28.86 19.07
C LEU A 61 -24.51 -29.98 19.13
N TYR A 62 -24.15 -30.50 17.95
CA TYR A 62 -23.12 -31.52 17.77
C TYR A 62 -22.05 -30.98 16.82
N LYS A 63 -20.82 -30.80 17.30
CA LYS A 63 -19.68 -30.47 16.45
C LYS A 63 -19.13 -31.73 15.80
N CYS A 64 -18.86 -31.65 14.51
CA CYS A 64 -18.34 -32.72 13.68
C CYS A 64 -17.05 -32.26 12.97
N ASN A 65 -16.03 -33.11 12.86
CA ASN A 65 -14.88 -32.82 11.99
C ASN A 65 -14.23 -34.07 11.36
N TYR A 66 -13.50 -33.83 10.28
CA TYR A 66 -12.61 -34.79 9.61
C TYR A 66 -11.38 -34.04 9.06
N VAL A 67 -10.33 -34.77 8.68
CA VAL A 67 -9.08 -34.18 8.17
C VAL A 67 -8.71 -34.82 6.83
N PRO A 68 -9.04 -34.22 5.68
CA PRO A 68 -8.86 -34.87 4.39
C PRO A 68 -7.38 -35.08 4.03
N GLN A 69 -7.02 -36.30 3.62
CA GLN A 69 -5.66 -36.72 3.26
C GLN A 69 -5.38 -36.76 1.74
N MET A 70 -6.42 -36.67 0.90
CA MET A 70 -6.31 -36.64 -0.56
C MET A 70 -7.23 -35.54 -1.15
N PRO A 71 -6.93 -34.99 -2.34
CA PRO A 71 -7.81 -34.05 -3.02
C PRO A 71 -8.87 -34.79 -3.86
N GLY A 72 -9.91 -34.09 -4.29
CA GLY A 72 -11.01 -34.62 -5.10
C GLY A 72 -12.38 -34.52 -4.41
N PRO A 73 -13.45 -35.03 -5.05
CA PRO A 73 -14.80 -35.01 -4.51
C PRO A 73 -14.95 -35.93 -3.29
N HIS A 74 -15.25 -35.34 -2.14
CA HIS A 74 -15.63 -36.04 -0.92
C HIS A 74 -17.15 -35.92 -0.71
N GLN A 75 -17.75 -36.96 -0.14
CA GLN A 75 -19.17 -36.95 0.20
C GLN A 75 -19.35 -37.06 1.71
N VAL A 76 -19.78 -35.97 2.36
CA VAL A 76 -20.03 -35.93 3.81
C VAL A 76 -21.47 -36.35 4.09
N LYS A 77 -21.64 -37.52 4.69
CA LYS A 77 -22.92 -38.07 5.14
C LYS A 77 -23.15 -37.67 6.58
N VAL A 78 -24.31 -37.07 6.85
CA VAL A 78 -24.76 -36.71 8.20
C VAL A 78 -26.15 -37.28 8.44
N LYS A 79 -26.35 -37.89 9.61
CA LYS A 79 -27.59 -38.55 10.03
C LYS A 79 -28.00 -38.12 11.44
N TYR A 80 -29.31 -37.99 11.65
CA TYR A 80 -29.90 -37.77 12.96
C TYR A 80 -31.05 -38.75 13.21
N GLY A 81 -31.05 -39.45 14.35
CA GLY A 81 -32.01 -40.52 14.66
C GLY A 81 -31.85 -41.83 13.87
N GLY A 82 -30.98 -41.85 12.85
CA GLY A 82 -30.78 -42.96 11.92
C GLY A 82 -30.91 -42.54 10.46
N ASP A 83 -31.66 -41.46 10.18
CA ASP A 83 -31.98 -40.96 8.85
C ASP A 83 -31.14 -39.75 8.45
N ALA A 84 -31.02 -39.51 7.13
CA ALA A 84 -30.25 -38.40 6.59
C ALA A 84 -30.95 -37.06 6.78
N ILE A 85 -30.20 -36.09 7.33
CA ILE A 85 -30.67 -34.71 7.57
C ILE A 85 -30.87 -33.94 6.27
N MET A 86 -31.40 -32.71 6.34
CA MET A 86 -31.51 -31.83 5.17
C MET A 86 -30.16 -31.63 4.46
N LEU A 87 -30.19 -31.65 3.12
CA LEU A 87 -29.02 -31.52 2.20
C LEU A 87 -27.92 -32.60 2.33
N SER A 88 -28.04 -33.53 3.29
CA SER A 88 -27.16 -34.69 3.40
C SER A 88 -27.54 -35.73 2.33
N PRO A 89 -26.58 -36.28 1.55
CA PRO A 89 -25.15 -36.07 1.69
C PRO A 89 -24.60 -34.81 1.00
N PHE A 90 -23.75 -34.08 1.71
CA PHE A 90 -23.06 -32.89 1.20
C PHE A 90 -21.91 -33.30 0.28
N GLN A 91 -21.77 -32.65 -0.89
CA GLN A 91 -20.64 -32.84 -1.80
C GLN A 91 -19.60 -31.74 -1.53
N VAL A 92 -18.34 -32.12 -1.37
CA VAL A 92 -17.24 -31.23 -0.98
C VAL A 92 -16.04 -31.49 -1.88
N GLU A 93 -15.72 -30.56 -2.78
CA GLU A 93 -14.53 -30.67 -3.63
C GLU A 93 -13.29 -30.22 -2.84
N VAL A 94 -12.47 -31.19 -2.43
CA VAL A 94 -11.29 -30.93 -1.60
C VAL A 94 -10.09 -30.60 -2.49
N GLY A 95 -9.61 -29.36 -2.40
CA GLY A 95 -8.44 -28.90 -3.13
C GLY A 95 -7.12 -29.48 -2.61
N PRO A 96 -6.04 -29.43 -3.42
CA PRO A 96 -4.70 -29.73 -2.94
C PRO A 96 -4.27 -28.75 -1.84
N HIS A 97 -3.38 -29.20 -0.97
CA HIS A 97 -2.77 -28.37 0.07
C HIS A 97 -2.05 -27.16 -0.56
N LYS A 98 -2.50 -25.94 -0.21
CA LYS A 98 -1.98 -24.66 -0.71
C LYS A 98 -1.40 -23.87 0.45
N VAL A 99 -0.25 -23.26 0.23
CA VAL A 99 0.30 -22.18 1.06
C VAL A 99 0.19 -20.91 0.22
N SER A 100 -0.19 -19.81 0.85
CA SER A 100 -0.30 -18.49 0.24
C SER A 100 0.26 -17.46 1.22
N ARG A 101 0.79 -16.35 0.70
CA ARG A 101 1.16 -15.18 1.50
C ARG A 101 -0.05 -14.26 1.75
N ILE A 102 -1.16 -14.49 1.05
CA ILE A 102 -2.40 -13.74 1.25
C ILE A 102 -2.95 -14.08 2.64
N ARG A 103 -3.14 -13.06 3.47
CA ARG A 103 -3.77 -13.17 4.80
C ARG A 103 -5.10 -12.46 4.77
N ALA A 104 -6.09 -13.00 5.48
CA ALA A 104 -7.34 -12.30 5.76
C ALA A 104 -7.65 -12.33 7.26
N PHE A 105 -8.02 -11.18 7.82
CA PHE A 105 -8.33 -11.01 9.25
C PHE A 105 -9.28 -9.83 9.49
N GLY A 106 -10.05 -9.90 10.58
CA GLY A 106 -10.98 -8.87 11.01
C GLY A 106 -12.24 -9.47 11.63
N PRO A 107 -13.03 -8.68 12.38
CA PRO A 107 -14.22 -9.19 13.05
C PRO A 107 -15.25 -9.75 12.06
N GLY A 108 -15.34 -9.21 10.83
CA GLY A 108 -16.18 -9.76 9.76
C GLY A 108 -15.78 -11.14 9.24
N LEU A 109 -14.72 -11.76 9.76
CA LEU A 109 -14.38 -13.19 9.55
C LEU A 109 -14.61 -14.05 10.80
N VAL A 110 -15.23 -13.47 11.84
CA VAL A 110 -15.40 -14.06 13.18
C VAL A 110 -16.83 -13.91 13.71
N GLY A 111 -17.52 -12.80 13.39
CA GLY A 111 -18.93 -12.60 13.67
C GLY A 111 -19.48 -11.29 13.07
N GLY A 112 -20.73 -10.97 13.36
CA GLY A 112 -21.35 -9.70 12.99
C GLY A 112 -22.83 -9.64 13.41
N VAL A 113 -23.53 -8.57 13.05
CA VAL A 113 -24.98 -8.43 13.29
C VAL A 113 -25.71 -7.95 12.05
N THR A 114 -26.99 -8.30 11.91
CA THR A 114 -27.78 -7.97 10.71
C THR A 114 -27.86 -6.47 10.43
N LYS A 115 -27.84 -6.10 9.13
CA LYS A 115 -27.93 -4.73 8.60
C LYS A 115 -26.75 -3.81 8.97
N ARG A 116 -25.76 -4.30 9.71
CA ARG A 116 -24.50 -3.59 10.01
C ARG A 116 -23.37 -4.11 9.11
N PRO A 117 -22.32 -3.31 8.85
CA PRO A 117 -21.16 -3.78 8.09
C PRO A 117 -20.33 -4.78 8.92
N ALA A 118 -20.22 -6.02 8.44
CA ALA A 118 -19.21 -6.96 8.87
C ALA A 118 -17.92 -6.68 8.06
N VAL A 119 -16.84 -6.28 8.73
CA VAL A 119 -15.63 -5.71 8.07
C VAL A 119 -14.40 -6.56 8.33
N PHE A 120 -13.59 -6.77 7.30
CA PHE A 120 -12.28 -7.43 7.37
C PHE A 120 -11.25 -6.82 6.41
N VAL A 121 -10.00 -7.24 6.56
CA VAL A 121 -8.86 -6.84 5.72
C VAL A 121 -8.29 -8.09 5.04
N VAL A 122 -7.85 -7.94 3.79
CA VAL A 122 -7.08 -8.95 3.05
C VAL A 122 -5.78 -8.32 2.59
N GLU A 123 -4.65 -8.89 3.00
CA GLU A 123 -3.31 -8.40 2.67
C GLU A 123 -2.61 -9.39 1.73
N THR A 124 -2.16 -8.92 0.56
CA THR A 124 -1.55 -9.78 -0.46
C THR A 124 -0.13 -10.22 -0.12
N ASN A 125 0.60 -9.42 0.66
CA ASN A 125 2.01 -9.63 1.03
C ASN A 125 2.93 -9.91 -0.19
N GLY A 126 2.63 -9.24 -1.31
CA GLY A 126 3.36 -9.36 -2.57
C GLY A 126 3.09 -10.66 -3.34
N GLU A 127 2.01 -11.38 -3.02
CA GLU A 127 1.40 -12.36 -3.92
C GLU A 127 0.59 -11.62 -4.99
N THR A 128 0.67 -12.10 -6.22
CA THR A 128 0.07 -11.44 -7.40
C THR A 128 -0.98 -12.35 -8.00
N GLY A 129 -2.22 -11.87 -8.06
CA GLY A 129 -3.38 -12.56 -8.63
C GLY A 129 -4.64 -11.72 -8.43
N ALA A 130 -5.73 -12.07 -9.11
CA ALA A 130 -7.00 -11.38 -8.97
C ALA A 130 -7.71 -11.81 -7.68
N LEU A 131 -7.94 -10.87 -6.75
CA LEU A 131 -8.73 -11.14 -5.54
C LEU A 131 -10.22 -11.15 -5.86
N GLY A 132 -10.91 -12.22 -5.46
CA GLY A 132 -12.36 -12.36 -5.59
C GLY A 132 -13.04 -12.57 -4.23
N PHE A 133 -14.30 -12.13 -4.10
CA PHE A 133 -15.08 -12.25 -2.88
C PHE A 133 -16.48 -12.78 -3.18
N SER A 134 -16.94 -13.76 -2.38
CA SER A 134 -18.33 -14.24 -2.37
C SER A 134 -18.79 -14.40 -0.92
N ILE A 135 -20.05 -14.07 -0.64
CA ILE A 135 -20.66 -14.17 0.68
C ILE A 135 -21.95 -14.99 0.52
N GLU A 136 -21.91 -16.24 0.96
CA GLU A 136 -23.02 -17.19 0.82
C GLU A 136 -23.67 -17.44 2.18
N GLY A 137 -25.01 -17.48 2.26
CA GLY A 137 -25.71 -17.62 3.54
C GLY A 137 -27.22 -17.37 3.45
N PRO A 138 -27.90 -17.18 4.60
CA PRO A 138 -29.37 -17.00 4.69
C PRO A 138 -29.96 -15.80 3.94
N SER A 139 -29.13 -14.86 3.48
CA SER A 139 -29.52 -13.80 2.55
C SER A 139 -28.32 -13.38 1.71
N GLU A 140 -28.56 -12.85 0.51
CA GLU A 140 -27.52 -12.18 -0.25
C GLU A 140 -27.05 -10.93 0.52
N ALA A 141 -25.73 -10.80 0.69
CA ALA A 141 -25.11 -9.65 1.33
C ALA A 141 -24.40 -8.78 0.28
N ARG A 142 -24.66 -7.47 0.26
CA ARG A 142 -23.84 -6.52 -0.50
C ARG A 142 -22.39 -6.63 -0.03
N ILE A 143 -21.43 -6.60 -0.95
CA ILE A 143 -19.99 -6.56 -0.67
C ILE A 143 -19.44 -5.23 -1.19
N ASP A 144 -18.73 -4.49 -0.34
CA ASP A 144 -17.89 -3.36 -0.74
C ASP A 144 -16.42 -3.80 -0.58
N CYS A 145 -15.59 -3.48 -1.56
CA CYS A 145 -14.14 -3.68 -1.50
C CYS A 145 -13.44 -2.35 -1.77
N THR A 146 -12.47 -2.00 -0.92
CA THR A 146 -11.61 -0.82 -1.06
C THR A 146 -10.16 -1.26 -1.08
N ASP A 147 -9.47 -1.13 -2.20
CA ASP A 147 -8.00 -1.17 -2.23
C ASP A 147 -7.46 0.07 -1.50
N ASN A 148 -6.39 -0.11 -0.74
CA ASN A 148 -5.80 0.92 0.12
C ASN A 148 -4.40 1.34 -0.36
N GLY A 149 -3.95 0.84 -1.52
CA GLY A 149 -2.68 1.22 -2.17
C GLY A 149 -1.42 0.68 -1.48
N ASP A 150 -1.57 -0.01 -0.35
CA ASP A 150 -0.52 -0.59 0.50
C ASP A 150 -0.35 -2.12 0.27
N GLY A 151 -0.98 -2.66 -0.78
CA GLY A 151 -1.07 -4.09 -1.04
C GLY A 151 -2.13 -4.82 -0.20
N SER A 152 -3.03 -4.10 0.48
CA SER A 152 -4.21 -4.68 1.13
C SER A 152 -5.54 -4.06 0.71
N ALA A 153 -6.58 -4.89 0.72
CA ALA A 153 -7.97 -4.52 0.52
C ALA A 153 -8.71 -4.53 1.87
N THR A 154 -9.64 -3.60 2.04
CA THR A 154 -10.60 -3.57 3.15
C THR A 154 -11.96 -3.95 2.57
N VAL A 155 -12.57 -5.00 3.10
CA VAL A 155 -13.80 -5.59 2.60
C VAL A 155 -14.88 -5.47 3.67
N ALA A 156 -16.06 -4.99 3.29
CA ALA A 156 -17.23 -4.89 4.15
C ALA A 156 -18.41 -5.62 3.50
N TYR A 157 -19.24 -6.30 4.29
CA TYR A 157 -20.50 -6.86 3.79
C TYR A 157 -21.67 -6.66 4.75
N TRP A 158 -22.88 -6.60 4.19
CA TRP A 158 -24.11 -6.28 4.94
C TRP A 158 -25.10 -7.46 4.91
N PRO A 159 -25.03 -8.41 5.87
CA PRO A 159 -25.97 -9.52 5.96
C PRO A 159 -27.35 -9.03 6.43
N ALA A 160 -28.42 -9.39 5.73
CA ALA A 160 -29.78 -8.94 6.05
C ALA A 160 -30.52 -9.84 7.05
N VAL A 161 -30.18 -11.13 7.08
CA VAL A 161 -30.84 -12.18 7.89
C VAL A 161 -29.83 -12.85 8.82
N PRO A 162 -30.19 -13.22 10.08
CA PRO A 162 -29.27 -13.90 11.00
C PRO A 162 -28.94 -15.33 10.54
N GLY A 163 -27.82 -15.87 11.03
CA GLY A 163 -27.37 -17.24 10.76
C GLY A 163 -25.90 -17.29 10.35
N GLU A 164 -25.45 -18.45 9.86
CA GLU A 164 -24.03 -18.66 9.50
C GLU A 164 -23.79 -18.36 8.01
N TYR A 165 -22.73 -17.60 7.72
CA TYR A 165 -22.34 -17.19 6.36
C TYR A 165 -20.96 -17.75 6.00
N ALA A 166 -20.81 -18.25 4.77
CA ALA A 166 -19.52 -18.62 4.17
C ALA A 166 -18.92 -17.40 3.45
N VAL A 167 -17.84 -16.85 4.01
CA VAL A 167 -17.06 -15.77 3.42
C VAL A 167 -15.92 -16.36 2.60
N HIS A 168 -16.10 -16.40 1.29
CA HIS A 168 -15.10 -16.84 0.33
C HIS A 168 -14.15 -15.69 -0.03
N ILE A 169 -12.86 -15.98 0.05
CA ILE A 169 -11.78 -15.11 -0.41
C ILE A 169 -10.96 -15.92 -1.42
N LEU A 170 -10.99 -15.46 -2.67
CA LEU A 170 -10.37 -16.11 -3.82
C LEU A 170 -9.11 -15.36 -4.25
N CYS A 171 -8.15 -16.08 -4.82
CA CYS A 171 -7.05 -15.52 -5.59
C CYS A 171 -6.87 -16.36 -6.86
N ASP A 172 -6.99 -15.73 -8.03
CA ASP A 172 -7.05 -16.39 -9.34
C ASP A 172 -8.10 -17.51 -9.34
N ASP A 173 -9.33 -17.12 -8.98
CA ASP A 173 -10.54 -17.97 -8.81
C ASP A 173 -10.45 -19.11 -7.77
N GLU A 174 -9.27 -19.37 -7.18
CA GLU A 174 -9.11 -20.35 -6.10
C GLU A 174 -9.25 -19.74 -4.70
N ASN A 175 -10.06 -20.38 -3.83
CA ASN A 175 -10.10 -20.13 -2.39
C ASN A 175 -8.68 -20.11 -1.74
N ILE A 176 -8.34 -19.04 -1.02
CA ILE A 176 -7.09 -18.95 -0.23
C ILE A 176 -7.11 -19.94 0.95
N PRO A 177 -5.97 -20.23 1.62
CA PRO A 177 -5.97 -21.08 2.81
C PRO A 177 -6.95 -20.58 3.88
N ASN A 178 -7.63 -21.50 4.56
CA ASN A 178 -8.76 -21.27 5.48
C ASN A 178 -10.06 -20.74 4.85
N SER A 179 -10.09 -20.22 3.62
CA SER A 179 -11.34 -19.88 2.93
C SER A 179 -12.18 -21.14 2.61
N PRO A 180 -13.52 -21.09 2.64
CA PRO A 180 -14.34 -20.01 3.20
C PRO A 180 -14.25 -19.92 4.74
N TYR A 181 -14.33 -18.71 5.25
CA TYR A 181 -14.47 -18.42 6.68
C TYR A 181 -15.95 -18.50 7.06
N MET A 182 -16.29 -19.24 8.11
CA MET A 182 -17.69 -19.40 8.55
C MET A 182 -18.01 -18.41 9.66
N VAL A 183 -18.93 -17.48 9.38
CA VAL A 183 -19.18 -16.31 10.21
C VAL A 183 -20.61 -16.32 10.75
N PRO A 184 -20.80 -16.46 12.08
CA PRO A 184 -22.12 -16.33 12.69
C PRO A 184 -22.55 -14.85 12.73
N ILE A 185 -23.71 -14.57 12.14
CA ILE A 185 -24.36 -13.25 12.17
C ILE A 185 -25.56 -13.31 13.11
N GLU A 186 -25.51 -12.51 14.17
CA GLU A 186 -26.62 -12.37 15.12
C GLU A 186 -27.68 -11.36 14.64
N ALA A 187 -28.88 -11.39 15.22
CA ALA A 187 -29.86 -10.33 15.00
C ALA A 187 -29.43 -9.04 15.71
N ASP A 188 -29.48 -7.88 15.02
CA ASP A 188 -29.23 -6.60 15.69
C ASP A 188 -30.24 -6.41 16.84
N SER A 189 -29.70 -6.41 18.07
CA SER A 189 -30.48 -6.32 19.31
C SER A 189 -30.92 -4.89 19.64
N GLY A 190 -30.45 -3.88 18.91
CA GLY A 190 -30.75 -2.47 19.14
C GLY A 190 -30.24 -1.92 20.48
N ARG A 191 -29.31 -2.61 21.13
CA ARG A 191 -28.81 -2.27 22.48
C ARG A 191 -27.66 -1.27 22.50
N CYS A 192 -26.92 -1.16 21.40
CA CYS A 192 -25.74 -0.32 21.24
C CYS A 192 -25.69 0.25 19.82
N GLU A 193 -25.03 1.40 19.67
CA GLU A 193 -24.83 2.12 18.40
C GLU A 193 -23.32 2.25 18.12
N PRO A 194 -22.66 1.23 17.53
CA PRO A 194 -21.21 1.23 17.31
C PRO A 194 -20.69 2.40 16.47
N ASP A 195 -21.54 2.97 15.60
CA ASP A 195 -21.23 4.15 14.78
C ASP A 195 -20.96 5.43 15.62
N ASN A 196 -21.43 5.48 16.86
CA ASN A 196 -21.21 6.61 17.77
C ASN A 196 -19.91 6.46 18.59
N ALA A 197 -19.32 5.25 18.61
CA ALA A 197 -18.06 4.99 19.29
C ALA A 197 -16.90 5.68 18.55
N LYS A 198 -15.91 6.16 19.30
CA LYS A 198 -14.78 6.92 18.76
C LYS A 198 -13.47 6.29 19.24
N ALA A 199 -12.44 6.34 18.41
CA ALA A 199 -11.08 6.14 18.88
C ALA A 199 -10.19 7.28 18.41
N TYR A 200 -9.24 7.70 19.24
CA TYR A 200 -8.33 8.81 18.95
C TYR A 200 -7.02 8.71 19.75
N GLY A 201 -5.93 9.24 19.19
CA GLY A 201 -4.63 9.36 19.86
C GLY A 201 -3.47 8.75 19.07
N PRO A 202 -2.22 9.04 19.47
CA PRO A 202 -1.00 8.77 18.68
C PRO A 202 -0.75 7.29 18.37
N GLY A 203 -1.43 6.36 19.02
CA GLY A 203 -1.37 4.92 18.71
C GLY A 203 -2.23 4.46 17.53
N ILE A 204 -3.00 5.35 16.90
CA ILE A 204 -3.80 5.02 15.70
C ILE A 204 -3.72 6.10 14.60
N GLU A 205 -2.85 7.08 14.77
CA GLU A 205 -2.54 8.04 13.69
C GLU A 205 -1.78 7.34 12.56
N PRO A 206 -1.97 7.72 11.27
CA PRO A 206 -1.34 7.02 10.14
C PRO A 206 0.20 7.02 10.17
N THR A 207 0.82 7.98 10.86
CA THR A 207 2.28 8.13 10.97
C THR A 207 2.68 8.66 12.35
N GLY A 208 3.98 8.65 12.66
CA GLY A 208 4.53 9.21 13.91
C GLY A 208 4.74 8.19 15.03
N VAL A 209 4.29 6.94 14.86
CA VAL A 209 4.65 5.82 15.74
C VAL A 209 6.03 5.29 15.37
N ILE A 210 6.87 5.01 16.37
CA ILE A 210 8.27 4.60 16.19
C ILE A 210 8.50 3.22 16.80
N ALA A 211 9.19 2.32 16.07
CA ALA A 211 9.45 0.97 16.54
C ALA A 211 10.28 0.98 17.85
N GLY A 212 9.85 0.16 18.81
CA GLY A 212 10.42 0.06 20.15
C GLY A 212 9.88 1.06 21.17
N GLN A 213 9.12 2.08 20.76
CA GLN A 213 8.53 3.06 21.68
C GLN A 213 7.08 2.69 22.03
N PRO A 214 6.64 2.85 23.30
CA PRO A 214 5.25 2.64 23.67
C PRO A 214 4.37 3.76 23.14
N THR A 215 3.25 3.41 22.51
CA THR A 215 2.24 4.36 22.04
C THR A 215 0.85 4.01 22.58
N GLN A 216 -0.07 4.97 22.56
CA GLN A 216 -1.38 4.85 23.19
C GLN A 216 -2.49 5.56 22.42
N PHE A 217 -3.71 5.06 22.55
CA PHE A 217 -4.94 5.68 22.06
C PHE A 217 -6.07 5.43 23.07
N VAL A 218 -7.15 6.20 22.95
CA VAL A 218 -8.37 6.03 23.74
C VAL A 218 -9.47 5.51 22.83
N VAL A 219 -10.29 4.57 23.32
CA VAL A 219 -11.60 4.25 22.75
C VAL A 219 -12.68 4.80 23.68
N ASP A 220 -13.65 5.52 23.13
CA ASP A 220 -14.76 6.16 23.84
C ASP A 220 -16.08 5.59 23.30
N ILE A 221 -16.86 4.93 24.16
CA ILE A 221 -18.14 4.31 23.83
C ILE A 221 -19.32 5.00 24.54
N ARG A 222 -19.11 6.16 25.17
CA ARG A 222 -20.15 6.85 25.97
C ARG A 222 -21.39 7.20 25.16
N ASP A 223 -21.20 7.59 23.90
CA ASP A 223 -22.28 7.90 22.97
C ASP A 223 -22.84 6.66 22.24
N ALA A 224 -22.17 5.51 22.33
CA ALA A 224 -22.59 4.24 21.70
C ALA A 224 -23.57 3.45 22.57
N GLY A 225 -23.46 3.56 23.90
CA GLY A 225 -24.43 3.01 24.85
C GLY A 225 -24.49 1.47 24.92
N GLY A 226 -25.26 1.00 25.91
CA GLY A 226 -25.53 -0.42 26.14
C GLY A 226 -24.36 -1.25 26.72
N PRO A 227 -24.67 -2.41 27.33
CA PRO A 227 -23.66 -3.41 27.67
C PRO A 227 -23.36 -4.27 26.44
N ALA A 228 -22.22 -4.02 25.79
CA ALA A 228 -21.74 -4.79 24.64
C ALA A 228 -20.21 -5.05 24.75
N PRO A 229 -19.68 -6.13 24.15
CA PRO A 229 -18.25 -6.42 24.18
C PRO A 229 -17.46 -5.39 23.35
N LEU A 230 -16.35 -4.91 23.92
CA LEU A 230 -15.31 -4.17 23.21
C LEU A 230 -14.13 -5.09 22.94
N THR A 231 -13.76 -5.27 21.67
CA THR A 231 -12.55 -5.99 21.25
C THR A 231 -11.57 -5.02 20.63
N VAL A 232 -10.29 -5.13 21.02
CA VAL A 232 -9.18 -4.32 20.49
C VAL A 232 -8.01 -5.25 20.18
N GLU A 233 -7.62 -5.35 18.90
CA GLU A 233 -6.43 -6.07 18.45
C GLU A 233 -5.42 -5.10 17.81
N CYS A 234 -4.14 -5.45 17.86
CA CYS A 234 -3.10 -4.84 17.03
C CYS A 234 -2.30 -5.97 16.37
N ARG A 235 -2.02 -5.84 15.08
CA ARG A 235 -1.25 -6.80 14.29
C ARG A 235 -0.13 -6.08 13.54
N ASP A 236 1.02 -6.72 13.42
CA ASP A 236 2.11 -6.22 12.60
C ASP A 236 1.95 -6.61 11.11
N PHE A 237 2.93 -6.23 10.29
CA PHE A 237 2.99 -6.54 8.86
C PHE A 237 3.12 -8.05 8.53
N GLU A 238 3.42 -8.91 9.51
CA GLU A 238 3.41 -10.36 9.37
C GLU A 238 2.05 -10.97 9.78
N GLY A 239 1.14 -10.15 10.32
CA GLY A 239 -0.19 -10.52 10.76
C GLY A 239 -0.23 -11.05 12.20
N GLU A 240 0.92 -11.07 12.86
CA GLU A 240 1.13 -11.58 14.21
C GLU A 240 0.58 -10.61 15.27
N PRO A 241 0.01 -11.11 16.38
CA PRO A 241 -0.63 -10.27 17.38
C PRO A 241 0.40 -9.50 18.21
N VAL A 242 0.37 -8.17 18.09
CA VAL A 242 1.22 -7.26 18.87
C VAL A 242 0.61 -7.08 20.27
N PRO A 243 1.34 -7.37 21.36
CA PRO A 243 0.79 -7.29 22.71
C PRO A 243 0.23 -5.90 23.08
N LEU A 244 -1.09 -5.82 23.13
CA LEU A 244 -1.86 -4.61 23.45
C LEU A 244 -2.53 -4.77 24.82
N LYS A 245 -2.53 -3.70 25.61
CA LYS A 245 -3.17 -3.62 26.93
C LYS A 245 -4.34 -2.64 26.88
N VAL A 246 -5.54 -3.14 27.14
CA VAL A 246 -6.75 -2.33 27.33
C VAL A 246 -6.96 -2.11 28.84
N ARG A 247 -7.23 -0.87 29.24
CA ARG A 247 -7.64 -0.50 30.61
C ARG A 247 -8.95 0.28 30.57
N ASP A 248 -10.01 -0.34 31.09
CA ASP A 248 -11.27 0.33 31.39
C ASP A 248 -11.04 1.45 32.43
N ASN A 249 -11.65 2.61 32.23
CA ASN A 249 -11.60 3.75 33.14
C ASN A 249 -12.82 3.82 34.09
N GLY A 250 -13.86 3.03 33.85
CA GLY A 250 -15.11 3.04 34.62
C GLY A 250 -16.11 4.14 34.22
N ASP A 251 -15.80 4.92 33.19
CA ASP A 251 -16.59 6.07 32.71
C ASP A 251 -17.11 5.91 31.26
N GLY A 252 -16.92 4.74 30.66
CA GLY A 252 -17.21 4.48 29.24
C GLY A 252 -16.04 4.78 28.29
N THR A 253 -14.85 5.07 28.82
CA THR A 253 -13.62 5.20 28.03
C THR A 253 -12.57 4.14 28.39
N TYR A 254 -11.74 3.77 27.40
CA TYR A 254 -10.76 2.69 27.49
C TYR A 254 -9.40 3.18 27.02
N ASN A 255 -8.39 3.12 27.89
CA ASN A 255 -7.00 3.41 27.51
C ASN A 255 -6.37 2.17 26.88
N CYS A 256 -5.91 2.27 25.62
CA CYS A 256 -5.26 1.21 24.88
C CYS A 256 -3.78 1.55 24.66
N ILE A 257 -2.87 0.66 25.09
CA ILE A 257 -1.42 0.87 25.03
C ILE A 257 -0.76 -0.35 24.37
N TYR A 258 0.10 -0.13 23.38
CA TYR A 258 0.93 -1.18 22.78
C TYR A 258 2.35 -0.67 22.50
N THR A 259 3.24 -1.56 22.05
CA THR A 259 4.63 -1.23 21.73
C THR A 259 5.03 -2.00 20.47
N PRO A 260 4.91 -1.40 19.28
CA PRO A 260 5.28 -2.06 18.04
C PRO A 260 6.81 -2.27 18.01
N ARG A 261 7.25 -3.41 17.48
CA ARG A 261 8.69 -3.78 17.47
C ARG A 261 9.31 -3.73 16.08
N ILE A 262 8.50 -3.71 15.03
CA ILE A 262 8.94 -3.83 13.65
C ILE A 262 8.58 -2.53 12.92
N PRO A 263 9.54 -1.88 12.24
CA PRO A 263 9.32 -0.59 11.57
C PRO A 263 8.68 -0.79 10.19
N LYS A 264 7.41 -1.20 10.19
CA LYS A 264 6.53 -1.41 9.02
C LYS A 264 5.07 -1.20 9.45
N LYS A 265 4.16 -1.02 8.49
CA LYS A 265 2.70 -0.98 8.71
C LYS A 265 2.22 -1.96 9.79
N HIS A 266 1.45 -1.44 10.73
CA HIS A 266 0.66 -2.19 11.69
C HIS A 266 -0.84 -1.90 11.44
N THR A 267 -1.70 -2.84 11.80
CA THR A 267 -3.16 -2.68 11.71
C THR A 267 -3.78 -2.82 13.10
N VAL A 268 -4.46 -1.78 13.57
CA VAL A 268 -5.20 -1.76 14.83
C VAL A 268 -6.69 -1.92 14.52
N LEU A 269 -7.31 -2.95 15.09
CA LEU A 269 -8.73 -3.24 14.91
C LEU A 269 -9.48 -2.97 16.21
N VAL A 270 -10.54 -2.18 16.11
CA VAL A 270 -11.45 -1.87 17.22
C VAL A 270 -12.88 -2.18 16.80
N SER A 271 -13.59 -2.98 17.59
CA SER A 271 -15.00 -3.34 17.36
C SER A 271 -15.81 -3.34 18.65
N PHE A 272 -17.01 -2.80 18.60
CA PHE A 272 -17.96 -2.75 19.72
C PHE A 272 -19.25 -3.47 19.32
N GLY A 273 -19.74 -4.39 20.17
CA GLY A 273 -20.94 -5.17 19.86
C GLY A 273 -20.82 -6.08 18.63
N GLY A 274 -19.60 -6.49 18.25
CA GLY A 274 -19.34 -7.30 17.05
C GLY A 274 -19.25 -6.51 15.74
N VAL A 275 -19.36 -5.18 15.78
CA VAL A 275 -19.27 -4.30 14.60
C VAL A 275 -18.02 -3.42 14.71
N ASN A 276 -17.34 -3.13 13.59
CA ASN A 276 -16.26 -2.13 13.59
C ASN A 276 -16.79 -0.76 14.03
N ILE A 277 -16.02 -0.05 14.86
CA ILE A 277 -16.27 1.38 15.09
C ILE A 277 -15.82 2.19 13.86
N PRO A 278 -16.29 3.44 13.67
CA PRO A 278 -15.82 4.32 12.60
C PRO A 278 -14.29 4.40 12.49
N MET A 279 -13.79 4.41 11.26
CA MET A 279 -12.37 4.41 10.88
C MET A 279 -11.55 3.17 11.32
N SER A 280 -12.13 2.21 12.03
CA SER A 280 -11.54 0.88 12.19
C SER A 280 -11.72 0.09 10.88
N PRO A 281 -10.67 -0.55 10.32
CA PRO A 281 -9.33 -0.75 10.89
C PRO A 281 -8.39 0.44 10.67
N PHE A 282 -7.65 0.82 11.71
CA PHE A 282 -6.65 1.89 11.65
C PHE A 282 -5.31 1.32 11.14
N ARG A 283 -4.80 1.88 10.03
CA ARG A 283 -3.45 1.58 9.52
C ARG A 283 -2.45 2.57 10.12
N VAL A 284 -1.34 2.05 10.62
CA VAL A 284 -0.30 2.83 11.33
C VAL A 284 1.07 2.50 10.73
N GLU A 285 1.71 3.44 10.05
CA GLU A 285 3.09 3.26 9.59
C GLU A 285 4.07 3.48 10.74
N VAL A 286 4.64 2.37 11.23
CA VAL A 286 5.64 2.37 12.29
C VAL A 286 7.00 2.67 11.67
N SER A 287 7.59 3.81 12.02
CA SER A 287 8.87 4.27 11.50
C SER A 287 10.07 3.59 12.16
N GLU A 288 11.18 3.50 11.45
CA GLU A 288 12.48 3.15 12.03
C GLU A 288 12.93 4.21 13.06
N PRO A 289 13.51 3.80 14.20
CA PRO A 289 14.03 4.73 15.20
C PRO A 289 15.32 5.39 14.71
N SER A 290 15.34 6.73 14.69
CA SER A 290 16.54 7.53 14.44
C SER A 290 17.64 7.20 15.45
N ASN A 291 18.84 6.88 14.97
CA ASN A 291 20.00 6.56 15.80
C ASN A 291 21.26 7.32 15.34
N PRO A 292 21.46 8.57 15.82
CA PRO A 292 22.67 9.35 15.56
C PRO A 292 23.96 8.60 15.89
N GLY A 293 23.93 7.69 16.87
CA GLY A 293 25.04 6.84 17.29
C GLY A 293 25.52 5.81 16.25
N GLN A 294 24.80 5.62 15.15
CA GLN A 294 25.24 4.79 14.02
C GLN A 294 25.77 5.59 12.82
N VAL A 295 25.64 6.92 12.81
CA VAL A 295 26.23 7.75 11.75
C VAL A 295 27.75 7.67 11.83
N ARG A 296 28.41 7.52 10.67
CA ARG A 296 29.87 7.46 10.55
C ARG A 296 30.35 8.63 9.70
N VAL A 297 31.42 9.30 10.13
CA VAL A 297 32.06 10.36 9.35
C VAL A 297 33.52 9.96 9.12
N TYR A 298 33.97 9.98 7.86
CA TYR A 298 35.30 9.48 7.48
C TYR A 298 35.83 10.12 6.19
N GLY A 299 37.14 10.05 5.97
CA GLY A 299 37.82 10.59 4.79
C GLY A 299 38.67 11.82 5.11
N PRO A 300 39.56 12.23 4.18
CA PRO A 300 40.63 13.20 4.46
C PRO A 300 40.14 14.54 5.00
N GLY A 301 38.94 14.99 4.60
CA GLY A 301 38.32 16.23 5.08
C GLY A 301 37.96 16.26 6.58
N VAL A 302 38.00 15.14 7.31
CA VAL A 302 37.90 15.09 8.77
C VAL A 302 39.16 14.54 9.47
N GLU A 303 40.20 14.20 8.72
CA GLU A 303 41.42 13.56 9.23
C GLU A 303 42.64 14.48 9.14
N GLN A 304 42.94 15.01 7.95
CA GLN A 304 44.04 15.95 7.69
C GLN A 304 43.83 16.63 6.34
N VAL A 305 43.91 17.95 6.31
CA VAL A 305 43.72 18.75 5.10
C VAL A 305 45.00 19.48 4.70
N THR A 306 45.11 19.83 3.42
CA THR A 306 46.21 20.61 2.86
C THR A 306 45.70 21.96 2.38
N ARG A 307 46.41 23.05 2.71
CA ARG A 307 45.99 24.42 2.37
C ARG A 307 45.91 24.60 0.86
N GLY A 308 44.76 25.06 0.38
CA GLY A 308 44.47 25.29 -1.04
C GLY A 308 44.00 24.06 -1.80
N VAL A 309 43.99 22.88 -1.16
CA VAL A 309 43.53 21.62 -1.75
C VAL A 309 42.07 21.37 -1.35
N PRO A 310 41.17 21.05 -2.31
CA PRO A 310 39.82 20.57 -1.99
C PRO A 310 39.87 19.23 -1.28
N ALA A 311 39.43 19.18 -0.03
CA ALA A 311 39.34 17.97 0.77
C ALA A 311 37.88 17.48 0.84
N THR A 312 37.70 16.17 0.67
CA THR A 312 36.41 15.50 0.77
C THR A 312 36.31 14.67 2.05
N PHE A 313 35.12 14.65 2.67
CA PHE A 313 34.72 13.61 3.63
C PHE A 313 33.32 13.09 3.32
N THR A 314 32.98 11.94 3.89
CA THR A 314 31.67 11.30 3.75
C THR A 314 30.98 11.26 5.11
N VAL A 315 29.71 11.66 5.16
CA VAL A 315 28.78 11.35 6.25
C VAL A 315 27.91 10.18 5.80
N ASP A 316 27.99 9.06 6.50
CA ASP A 316 27.30 7.81 6.19
C ASP A 316 26.21 7.53 7.22
N CYS A 317 24.96 7.61 6.78
CA CYS A 317 23.75 7.47 7.61
C CYS A 317 23.01 6.17 7.33
N LYS A 318 23.58 5.24 6.54
CA LYS A 318 22.89 4.03 6.02
C LYS A 318 22.21 3.13 7.06
N THR A 319 22.64 3.17 8.32
CA THR A 319 22.06 2.40 9.42
C THR A 319 21.58 3.27 10.59
N ALA A 320 21.48 4.58 10.39
CA ALA A 320 21.03 5.55 11.39
C ALA A 320 19.50 5.76 11.40
N GLY A 321 18.75 5.06 10.55
CA GLY A 321 17.32 5.29 10.34
C GLY A 321 17.04 6.63 9.65
N PRO A 322 15.79 7.13 9.67
CA PRO A 322 15.46 8.46 9.19
C PRO A 322 16.01 9.55 10.10
N GLY A 323 16.46 10.67 9.53
CA GLY A 323 16.93 11.83 10.26
C GLY A 323 17.62 12.86 9.37
N ASN A 324 17.75 14.09 9.86
CA ASN A 324 18.27 15.20 9.09
C ASN A 324 19.76 15.42 9.35
N VAL A 325 20.59 15.39 8.30
CA VAL A 325 22.02 15.72 8.40
C VAL A 325 22.20 17.24 8.39
N GLY A 326 22.87 17.77 9.40
CA GLY A 326 23.43 19.12 9.42
C GLY A 326 24.94 19.06 9.49
N ILE A 327 25.65 19.84 8.68
CA ILE A 327 27.11 19.90 8.63
C ILE A 327 27.53 21.36 8.78
N SER A 328 28.65 21.64 9.46
CA SER A 328 29.33 22.93 9.35
C SER A 328 30.84 22.73 9.33
N VAL A 329 31.55 23.62 8.63
CA VAL A 329 33.02 23.66 8.62
C VAL A 329 33.44 25.07 9.01
N ILE A 330 34.21 25.19 10.07
CA ILE A 330 34.60 26.46 10.69
C ILE A 330 36.13 26.52 10.78
N ASP A 331 36.72 27.61 10.31
CA ASP A 331 38.17 27.81 10.37
C ASP A 331 38.69 28.15 11.78
N GLU A 332 40.02 28.27 11.89
CA GLU A 332 40.72 28.59 13.14
C GLU A 332 40.35 29.97 13.75
N LEU A 333 39.70 30.86 12.98
CA LEU A 333 39.25 32.19 13.40
C LEU A 333 37.73 32.24 13.67
N GLY A 334 37.04 31.11 13.60
CA GLY A 334 35.60 31.03 13.83
C GLY A 334 34.75 31.52 12.65
N ARG A 335 35.29 31.43 11.41
CA ARG A 335 34.59 31.82 10.18
C ARG A 335 34.10 30.59 9.42
N ASP A 336 32.91 30.68 8.87
CA ASP A 336 32.30 29.60 8.09
C ASP A 336 33.06 29.39 6.78
N VAL A 337 33.42 28.12 6.50
CA VAL A 337 34.18 27.73 5.30
C VAL A 337 33.19 27.19 4.25
N PRO A 338 33.11 27.80 3.05
CA PRO A 338 32.23 27.31 2.00
C PRO A 338 32.53 25.86 1.61
N MET A 339 31.46 25.08 1.48
CA MET A 339 31.48 23.63 1.22
C MET A 339 30.42 23.27 0.17
N ASP A 340 30.74 22.30 -0.69
CA ASP A 340 29.79 21.61 -1.55
C ASP A 340 29.34 20.31 -0.87
N THR A 341 28.03 20.13 -0.67
CA THR A 341 27.44 18.96 -0.01
C THR A 341 26.52 18.25 -0.97
N LYS A 342 26.93 17.05 -1.38
CA LYS A 342 26.23 16.22 -2.36
C LYS A 342 25.60 14.99 -1.70
N ASP A 343 24.28 14.94 -1.67
CA ASP A 343 23.51 13.71 -1.46
C ASP A 343 23.83 12.71 -2.57
N MET A 344 24.31 11.52 -2.19
CA MET A 344 24.66 10.43 -3.10
C MET A 344 23.47 9.50 -3.40
N ARG A 345 22.31 9.73 -2.76
CA ARG A 345 21.05 8.97 -2.85
C ARG A 345 21.12 7.50 -2.39
N ASP A 346 22.20 7.13 -1.71
CA ASP A 346 22.43 5.80 -1.13
C ASP A 346 22.42 5.80 0.41
N GLY A 347 22.04 6.92 1.03
CA GLY A 347 22.18 7.15 2.48
C GLY A 347 23.52 7.79 2.90
N THR A 348 24.35 8.23 1.94
CA THR A 348 25.58 9.00 2.23
C THR A 348 25.55 10.41 1.64
N PHE A 349 26.23 11.32 2.33
CA PHE A 349 26.46 12.70 1.92
C PHE A 349 27.96 12.91 1.74
N ARG A 350 28.37 13.28 0.53
CA ARG A 350 29.76 13.64 0.21
C ARG A 350 29.92 15.15 0.37
N VAL A 351 30.76 15.56 1.31
CA VAL A 351 31.07 16.97 1.57
C VAL A 351 32.46 17.29 1.04
N THR A 352 32.63 18.43 0.37
CA THR A 352 33.94 18.90 -0.11
C THR A 352 34.15 20.38 0.22
N TYR A 353 35.26 20.72 0.86
CA TYR A 353 35.63 22.10 1.21
C TYR A 353 37.12 22.37 0.92
N THR A 354 37.53 23.64 0.85
CA THR A 354 38.94 24.00 0.59
C THR A 354 39.45 24.95 1.68
N ALA A 355 40.37 24.47 2.51
CA ALA A 355 40.98 25.29 3.56
C ALA A 355 41.97 26.31 2.98
N GLN A 356 41.70 27.60 3.16
CA GLN A 356 42.52 28.68 2.57
C GLN A 356 43.68 29.14 3.47
N THR A 357 43.60 28.90 4.78
CA THR A 357 44.70 29.12 5.73
C THR A 357 45.33 27.79 6.14
N ALA A 358 46.62 27.78 6.46
CA ALA A 358 47.27 26.66 7.13
C ALA A 358 47.26 26.96 8.64
N GLY A 359 46.77 26.02 9.44
CA GLY A 359 46.39 26.25 10.83
C GLY A 359 46.28 24.95 11.63
N PRO A 360 46.39 25.01 12.97
CA PRO A 360 46.50 23.81 13.81
C PRO A 360 45.19 23.00 13.88
N VAL A 361 44.02 23.66 13.80
CA VAL A 361 42.69 23.03 13.87
C VAL A 361 41.66 23.86 13.09
N TYR A 362 41.01 23.25 12.11
CA TYR A 362 39.66 23.60 11.66
C TYR A 362 38.66 22.69 12.40
N ASN A 363 37.43 23.13 12.60
CA ASN A 363 36.37 22.34 13.25
C ASN A 363 35.31 21.96 12.22
N VAL A 364 35.10 20.66 12.02
CA VAL A 364 33.96 20.13 11.26
C VAL A 364 32.94 19.60 12.25
N GLN A 365 31.73 20.14 12.26
CA GLN A 365 30.62 19.61 13.06
C GLN A 365 29.64 18.85 12.19
N VAL A 366 29.12 17.74 12.69
CA VAL A 366 28.08 16.94 12.02
C VAL A 366 26.99 16.57 13.03
N PHE A 367 25.75 16.82 12.64
CA PHE A 367 24.54 16.56 13.40
C PHE A 367 23.64 15.59 12.63
N PHE A 368 22.94 14.72 13.35
CA PHE A 368 21.87 13.88 12.82
C PHE A 368 20.61 14.06 13.66
N ASP A 369 19.56 14.54 13.02
CA ASP A 369 18.28 14.97 13.61
C ASP A 369 18.43 15.86 14.85
N GLY A 370 19.34 16.84 14.75
CA GLY A 370 19.61 17.83 15.80
C GLY A 370 20.52 17.35 16.94
N GLN A 371 20.93 16.07 16.96
CA GLN A 371 21.92 15.55 17.91
C GLN A 371 23.30 15.47 17.25
N GLU A 372 24.37 15.75 17.99
CA GLU A 372 25.75 15.70 17.49
C GLU A 372 26.21 14.22 17.33
N VAL A 373 26.84 13.89 16.19
CA VAL A 373 27.17 12.49 15.84
C VAL A 373 28.51 12.03 16.47
N PRO A 374 28.76 10.71 16.62
CA PRO A 374 30.00 10.19 17.19
C PRO A 374 31.26 10.75 16.51
N GLY A 375 32.12 11.41 17.30
CA GLY A 375 33.38 12.01 16.83
C GLY A 375 33.29 13.49 16.48
N SER A 376 32.10 14.05 16.31
CA SER A 376 31.92 15.51 16.18
C SER A 376 32.12 16.19 17.54
N PRO A 377 32.74 17.40 17.59
CA PRO A 377 33.37 18.13 16.48
C PRO A 377 34.73 17.54 16.09
N PHE A 378 34.90 17.24 14.80
CA PHE A 378 36.17 16.74 14.26
C PHE A 378 37.18 17.88 14.14
N ARG A 379 38.38 17.68 14.70
CA ARG A 379 39.45 18.68 14.74
C ARG A 379 40.50 18.39 13.68
N VAL A 380 40.45 19.14 12.59
CA VAL A 380 41.17 18.83 11.35
C VAL A 380 42.39 19.75 11.19
N PRO A 381 43.63 19.23 11.29
CA PRO A 381 44.83 20.04 11.08
C PRO A 381 45.02 20.36 9.59
N VAL A 382 45.38 21.60 9.27
CA VAL A 382 45.63 22.04 7.89
C VAL A 382 47.12 22.29 7.65
N LYS A 383 47.76 21.38 6.91
CA LYS A 383 49.18 21.44 6.56
C LYS A 383 49.43 22.25 5.27
N LEU A 384 50.70 22.56 5.01
CA LEU A 384 51.15 23.18 3.76
C LEU A 384 51.30 22.13 2.65
N ASP A 385 51.09 22.53 1.39
CA ASP A 385 51.12 21.69 0.17
C ASP A 385 52.55 21.35 -0.32
N VAL A 386 53.52 21.26 0.59
CA VAL A 386 54.94 21.03 0.26
C VAL A 386 55.52 20.00 1.23
N ASP A 387 55.56 18.74 0.80
CA ASP A 387 56.27 17.68 1.53
C ASP A 387 57.77 17.73 1.20
N MET A 388 58.53 18.39 2.07
CA MET A 388 59.99 18.50 1.98
C MET A 388 60.73 17.14 2.01
N SER A 389 60.07 16.03 2.35
CA SER A 389 60.67 14.68 2.28
C SER A 389 60.60 14.06 0.88
N GLN A 390 59.73 14.57 0.00
CA GLN A 390 59.64 14.21 -1.43
C GLN A 390 60.47 15.15 -2.33
N ILE A 391 61.21 16.09 -1.73
CA ILE A 391 62.09 17.01 -2.46
C ILE A 391 63.54 16.58 -2.25
N HIS A 392 64.14 16.04 -3.31
CA HIS A 392 65.51 15.52 -3.30
C HIS A 392 66.16 15.67 -4.67
N VAL A 393 67.47 15.45 -4.70
CA VAL A 393 68.26 15.55 -5.93
C VAL A 393 68.45 14.15 -6.51
N GLU A 394 67.83 13.90 -7.66
CA GLU A 394 68.00 12.68 -8.46
C GLU A 394 68.84 12.96 -9.70
N ASN A 395 69.31 11.89 -10.34
CA ASN A 395 70.13 11.94 -11.56
C ASN A 395 71.38 12.84 -11.47
N LEU A 396 71.72 13.42 -10.31
CA LEU A 396 73.07 13.83 -9.99
C LEU A 396 73.81 12.57 -9.59
N GLU A 397 74.05 11.72 -10.59
CA GLU A 397 74.79 10.50 -10.40
C GLU A 397 76.07 10.85 -9.58
N PRO A 398 76.56 10.01 -8.63
CA PRO A 398 77.88 10.21 -8.00
C PRO A 398 79.01 10.18 -9.03
N ASN A 399 78.55 9.94 -10.25
CA ASN A 399 79.18 9.55 -11.40
C ASN A 399 78.39 10.23 -12.64
N ILE A 400 78.75 11.40 -13.25
CA ILE A 400 78.33 12.04 -14.57
C ILE A 400 79.36 12.21 -15.75
N PRO A 401 79.04 11.93 -17.05
CA PRO A 401 79.97 12.02 -18.19
C PRO A 401 80.46 13.43 -18.58
N VAL A 402 81.78 13.65 -18.54
CA VAL A 402 82.43 14.97 -18.69
C VAL A 402 82.28 15.63 -20.06
N GLY A 403 82.35 16.97 -20.09
CA GLY A 403 82.46 17.77 -21.32
C GLY A 403 81.18 17.93 -22.13
N LYS A 404 80.09 17.29 -21.69
CA LYS A 404 78.72 17.56 -22.14
C LYS A 404 78.01 18.43 -21.08
N PRO A 405 76.98 19.22 -21.45
CA PRO A 405 76.05 19.76 -20.47
C PRO A 405 75.48 18.60 -19.66
N TYR A 406 75.57 18.68 -18.35
CA TYR A 406 74.98 17.70 -17.46
C TYR A 406 73.78 18.30 -16.76
N THR A 407 72.62 17.75 -17.09
CA THR A 407 71.39 17.96 -16.35
C THR A 407 71.29 16.86 -15.31
N PHE A 408 71.16 17.26 -14.06
CA PHE A 408 70.57 16.45 -13.02
C PHE A 408 69.19 17.01 -12.69
N ASP A 409 68.41 16.30 -11.87
CA ASP A 409 67.04 16.69 -11.56
C ASP A 409 66.90 17.00 -10.07
N ILE A 410 66.24 18.11 -9.76
CA ILE A 410 65.67 18.32 -8.43
C ILE A 410 64.21 17.90 -8.56
N VAL A 411 63.96 16.66 -8.19
CA VAL A 411 62.62 16.10 -8.10
C VAL A 411 61.92 16.88 -6.98
N THR A 412 60.87 17.60 -7.34
CA THR A 412 59.95 18.27 -6.40
C THR A 412 58.64 17.51 -6.30
N GLY A 413 58.65 16.25 -6.75
CA GLY A 413 57.49 15.53 -7.25
C GLY A 413 56.95 16.11 -8.58
N PRO A 414 56.02 15.37 -9.22
CA PRO A 414 55.08 15.99 -10.16
C PRO A 414 54.39 17.21 -9.51
N PRO A 415 53.71 18.08 -10.28
CA PRO A 415 52.85 19.11 -9.68
C PRO A 415 51.96 18.47 -8.60
N SER A 416 51.80 19.13 -7.44
CA SER A 416 50.92 18.60 -6.37
C SER A 416 49.62 18.13 -7.00
N ALA A 417 49.12 16.95 -6.63
CA ALA A 417 48.12 16.17 -7.37
C ALA A 417 46.78 16.90 -7.62
N HIS A 418 46.64 18.10 -7.07
CA HIS A 418 45.52 19.03 -7.11
C HIS A 418 45.76 20.23 -8.04
N GLY A 419 46.86 20.25 -8.82
CA GLY A 419 47.10 21.20 -9.93
C GLY A 419 47.94 22.44 -9.59
N GLY A 420 48.63 22.48 -8.45
CA GLY A 420 49.51 23.60 -8.08
C GLY A 420 50.74 23.72 -8.99
N LYS A 421 51.27 24.95 -9.18
CA LYS A 421 52.59 25.13 -9.81
C LYS A 421 53.68 24.46 -8.98
N LYS A 422 54.66 23.84 -9.65
CA LYS A 422 55.77 23.17 -8.96
C LYS A 422 56.51 24.12 -8.01
N PRO A 423 56.87 23.66 -6.78
CA PRO A 423 57.77 24.42 -5.91
C PRO A 423 59.07 24.72 -6.68
N ARG A 424 59.51 25.98 -6.72
CA ARG A 424 60.72 26.36 -7.47
C ARG A 424 61.96 26.37 -6.58
N PRO A 425 62.92 25.44 -6.75
CA PRO A 425 64.15 25.44 -5.98
C PRO A 425 65.10 26.55 -6.44
N ARG A 426 65.92 27.02 -5.51
CA ARG A 426 67.09 27.87 -5.74
C ARG A 426 68.32 26.98 -5.65
N VAL A 427 69.22 27.10 -6.63
CA VAL A 427 70.36 26.17 -6.80
C VAL A 427 71.66 26.94 -6.94
N HIS A 428 72.71 26.47 -6.27
CA HIS A 428 74.04 27.07 -6.29
C HIS A 428 75.09 25.98 -6.53
N VAL A 429 75.83 26.06 -7.64
CA VAL A 429 76.92 25.12 -7.97
C VAL A 429 78.27 25.81 -7.80
N LYS A 430 79.25 25.10 -7.23
CA LYS A 430 80.66 25.53 -7.07
C LYS A 430 81.58 24.51 -7.74
N GLY A 431 82.49 24.99 -8.58
CA GLY A 431 83.46 24.15 -9.28
C GLY A 431 84.70 23.84 -8.43
N PRO A 432 85.66 23.06 -8.97
CA PRO A 432 86.92 22.72 -8.27
C PRO A 432 87.72 23.92 -7.74
N ASN A 433 87.51 25.11 -8.31
CA ASN A 433 88.19 26.37 -7.96
C ASN A 433 87.38 27.27 -6.99
N GLN A 434 86.32 26.76 -6.35
CA GLN A 434 85.41 27.49 -5.45
C GLN A 434 84.60 28.64 -6.07
N MET A 435 84.77 28.94 -7.35
CA MET A 435 83.94 29.92 -8.05
C MET A 435 82.53 29.35 -8.28
N LYS A 436 81.52 30.23 -8.21
CA LYS A 436 80.14 29.87 -8.59
C LYS A 436 80.10 29.55 -10.08
N VAL A 437 79.57 28.38 -10.42
CA VAL A 437 79.31 27.95 -11.80
C VAL A 437 77.91 28.44 -12.18
N PRO A 438 77.71 29.05 -13.37
CA PRO A 438 76.37 29.37 -13.85
C PRO A 438 75.51 28.10 -13.99
N VAL A 439 74.29 28.16 -13.45
CA VAL A 439 73.28 27.11 -13.53
C VAL A 439 72.14 27.62 -14.38
N GLN A 440 71.73 26.85 -15.39
CA GLN A 440 70.48 27.08 -16.12
C GLN A 440 69.39 26.20 -15.50
N MET A 441 68.19 26.76 -15.32
CA MET A 441 67.09 26.12 -14.62
C MET A 441 65.90 25.98 -15.57
N GLU A 442 65.66 24.77 -16.06
CA GLU A 442 64.48 24.42 -16.86
C GLU A 442 63.49 23.59 -16.01
N GLU A 443 62.21 23.54 -16.40
CA GLU A 443 61.16 22.81 -15.68
C GLU A 443 60.91 21.46 -16.36
N THR A 444 60.99 20.35 -15.62
CA THR A 444 60.91 18.98 -16.17
C THR A 444 59.52 18.36 -15.99
N ALA A 445 59.35 17.07 -16.29
CA ALA A 445 58.13 16.33 -15.99
C ALA A 445 57.89 16.14 -14.48
N ASP A 446 58.95 15.97 -13.71
CA ASP A 446 59.03 15.48 -12.31
C ASP A 446 59.65 16.48 -11.31
N GLY A 447 60.12 17.63 -11.78
CA GLY A 447 60.64 18.69 -10.94
C GLY A 447 61.25 19.81 -11.76
N TRP A 448 62.52 20.09 -11.50
CA TRP A 448 63.35 21.05 -12.23
C TRP A 448 64.67 20.42 -12.66
N ALA A 449 65.21 20.89 -13.78
CA ALA A 449 66.50 20.52 -14.34
C ALA A 449 67.50 21.66 -14.15
N PRO A 450 68.38 21.61 -13.11
CA PRO A 450 69.58 22.42 -13.07
C PRO A 450 70.64 21.85 -14.04
N THR A 451 70.73 22.43 -15.23
CA THR A 451 71.83 22.12 -16.16
C THR A 451 73.05 22.95 -15.80
N PHE A 452 74.19 22.29 -15.62
CA PHE A 452 75.52 22.90 -15.64
C PHE A 452 76.45 22.08 -16.52
N THR A 453 77.46 22.70 -17.14
CA THR A 453 78.46 21.93 -17.90
C THR A 453 79.67 21.63 -17.02
N PRO A 454 79.95 20.36 -16.66
CA PRO A 454 81.23 19.94 -16.10
C PRO A 454 82.36 20.12 -17.14
N THR A 455 82.89 21.34 -17.19
CA THR A 455 84.00 21.78 -18.07
C THR A 455 85.37 21.28 -17.61
N MET A 456 85.49 20.78 -16.38
CA MET A 456 86.70 20.20 -15.81
C MET A 456 86.43 18.75 -15.38
N LEU A 457 87.40 17.85 -15.60
CA LEU A 457 87.43 16.58 -14.88
C LEU A 457 87.69 16.85 -13.39
N GLY A 458 86.80 16.40 -12.52
CA GLY A 458 86.95 16.53 -11.07
C GLY A 458 85.64 16.87 -10.34
N PRO A 459 85.73 17.12 -9.02
CA PRO A 459 84.56 17.26 -8.15
C PRO A 459 83.90 18.65 -8.28
N TYR A 460 82.60 18.65 -8.56
CA TYR A 460 81.71 19.80 -8.40
C TYR A 460 80.92 19.68 -7.09
N THR A 461 80.41 20.80 -6.58
CA THR A 461 79.61 20.86 -5.34
C THR A 461 78.27 21.55 -5.62
N VAL A 462 77.15 20.98 -5.17
CA VAL A 462 75.78 21.46 -5.47
C VAL A 462 75.00 21.73 -4.18
N GLU A 463 74.40 22.92 -4.05
CA GLU A 463 73.57 23.36 -2.91
C GLU A 463 72.15 23.77 -3.38
N ALA A 464 71.08 23.41 -2.64
CA ALA A 464 69.70 23.75 -2.99
C ALA A 464 68.76 24.08 -1.81
N ASP A 465 67.81 25.01 -2.02
CA ASP A 465 66.73 25.41 -1.09
C ASP A 465 65.37 25.62 -1.80
N VAL A 466 64.24 25.44 -1.09
CA VAL A 466 62.86 25.70 -1.53
C VAL A 466 62.16 26.55 -0.47
N GLU A 467 61.62 27.71 -0.83
CA GLU A 467 61.02 28.70 0.11
C GLU A 467 61.91 29.02 1.34
N ASN A 468 63.24 28.95 1.18
CA ASN A 468 64.29 29.07 2.20
C ASN A 468 64.45 27.87 3.16
N MET A 469 63.74 26.77 2.95
CA MET A 469 63.99 25.47 3.59
C MET A 469 65.05 24.68 2.78
N PRO A 470 66.11 24.14 3.39
CA PRO A 470 67.16 23.42 2.66
C PRO A 470 66.69 22.05 2.17
N VAL A 471 67.11 21.65 0.96
CA VAL A 471 66.79 20.34 0.38
C VAL A 471 67.61 19.23 1.03
N HIS A 472 67.00 18.08 1.34
CA HIS A 472 67.61 17.04 2.17
C HIS A 472 68.83 16.36 1.50
N GLY A 473 70.02 16.67 2.02
CA GLY A 473 71.32 16.16 1.54
C GLY A 473 72.25 17.23 0.95
N THR A 474 71.80 18.48 0.83
CA THR A 474 72.65 19.61 0.43
C THR A 474 73.87 19.73 1.37
N PRO A 475 75.15 19.73 0.90
CA PRO A 475 75.62 19.75 -0.50
C PRO A 475 76.14 18.40 -1.10
N TYR A 476 75.97 18.21 -2.43
CA TYR A 476 76.24 16.96 -3.22
C TYR A 476 77.48 17.01 -4.20
N LYS A 477 77.99 15.88 -4.82
CA LYS A 477 79.28 15.69 -5.63
C LYS A 477 79.29 14.51 -6.73
N THR A 478 80.15 14.40 -7.83
CA THR A 478 79.85 13.59 -9.14
C THR A 478 80.90 13.11 -10.37
N ILE A 479 80.73 11.98 -11.27
CA ILE A 479 81.43 11.20 -12.60
C ILE A 479 80.95 9.94 -13.79
N ALA A 480 80.19 8.69 -13.79
CA ALA A 480 78.99 7.92 -14.66
C ALA A 480 77.91 6.63 -14.19
N GLN A 481 76.48 6.37 -14.43
CA GLN A 481 75.46 5.08 -14.67
C GLN A 481 73.95 4.53 -13.98
N PRO A 482 72.85 3.75 -14.59
CA PRO A 482 71.31 3.28 -14.17
C PRO A 482 70.38 1.84 -14.51
N LEU A 483 68.97 1.51 -14.24
CA LEU A 483 68.00 0.15 -14.39
C LEU A 483 66.27 -0.07 -14.41
N VAL A 484 65.43 -1.30 -14.43
CA VAL A 484 63.81 -1.70 -14.63
C VAL A 484 63.00 -3.13 -14.09
N SER A 485 61.71 -3.86 -14.17
CA SER A 485 60.15 -4.16 -14.70
C SER A 485 59.04 -5.26 -13.93
N GLU A 486 57.76 -6.02 -14.06
CA GLU A 486 56.38 -6.57 -14.83
C GLU A 486 54.99 -7.40 -14.14
N ALA A 487 53.84 -8.12 -14.74
CA ALA A 487 52.34 -8.67 -14.18
C ALA A 487 51.18 -9.88 -14.74
N PRO A 488 49.85 -10.31 -14.20
CA PRO A 488 48.78 -11.58 -14.39
C PRO A 488 47.02 -11.73 -14.35
N PHE A 489 46.11 -12.91 -14.43
CA PHE A 489 44.44 -13.16 -14.53
C PHE A 489 43.40 -14.56 -14.25
N THR A 490 41.92 -14.76 -14.37
CA THR A 490 40.78 -15.93 -13.93
C THR A 490 39.15 -16.34 -14.51
N PRO A 491 38.14 -17.35 -14.06
CA PRO A 491 36.72 -18.05 -14.63
C PRO A 491 35.15 -18.51 -13.94
N THR A 492 34.04 -19.38 -14.40
CA THR A 492 32.41 -19.64 -13.95
C THR A 492 31.27 -21.00 -14.05
N ARG A 493 29.79 -21.12 -14.19
CA ARG A 493 28.52 -22.15 -13.70
C ARG A 493 27.04 -22.76 -14.45
N ALA A 494 25.86 -23.46 -13.87
CA ALA A 494 24.49 -24.32 -14.37
C ALA A 494 22.87 -24.36 -13.68
N ALA A 495 21.55 -25.08 -13.70
CA ALA A 495 20.52 -26.35 -14.06
C ALA A 495 18.73 -26.45 -13.95
N PRO A 496 17.73 -27.55 -14.08
CA PRO A 496 16.08 -27.74 -14.34
C PRO A 496 14.79 -28.80 -13.72
N LEU A 497 13.37 -28.99 -14.12
CA LEU A 497 12.02 -29.89 -13.62
C LEU A 497 10.58 -30.35 -14.50
N SER A 498 9.19 -30.91 -14.39
CA SER A 498 7.78 -31.37 -13.58
C SER A 498 6.44 -32.41 -14.07
N LYS A 499 5.01 -32.52 -13.65
CA LYS A 499 3.72 -33.61 -13.85
C LYS A 499 2.03 -33.42 -13.41
N SER A 500 0.66 -34.01 -13.45
CA SER A 500 -0.51 -35.17 -13.81
C SER A 500 -2.27 -35.06 -13.66
N GLY A 501 -3.35 -36.05 -13.79
CA GLY A 501 -5.04 -36.04 -13.77
C GLY A 501 -6.26 -37.25 -13.47
N GLY A 502 -7.72 -37.27 -13.69
CA GLY A 502 -9.02 -38.22 -13.23
C GLY A 502 -10.62 -38.52 -13.89
N ASP A 503 -11.83 -39.13 -13.31
CA ASP A 503 -13.24 -39.83 -13.90
C ASP A 503 -14.83 -40.10 -13.18
N PRO A 504 -16.12 -40.61 -13.71
CA PRO A 504 -17.71 -40.69 -13.22
C PRO A 504 -19.00 -41.85 -13.43
N ALA A 505 -20.45 -41.77 -13.11
CA ALA A 505 -21.73 -42.83 -13.18
C ALA A 505 -23.47 -42.58 -13.16
N ASN A 506 -24.58 -43.54 -13.20
CA ASN A 506 -26.25 -43.39 -13.19
C ASN A 506 -27.52 -44.57 -13.01
N LEU A 507 -28.99 -44.42 -13.08
CA LEU A 507 -30.30 -45.41 -12.74
C LEU A 507 -31.91 -45.62 -13.38
N VAL A 508 -33.21 -45.79 -12.74
CA VAL A 508 -34.61 -46.66 -13.03
C VAL A 508 -36.26 -46.34 -13.47
N ARG A 509 -37.54 -46.54 -12.79
CA ARG A 509 -39.11 -46.37 -13.24
C ARG A 509 -40.58 -46.33 -12.34
N ALA A 510 -41.70 -45.45 -12.41
CA ALA A 510 -43.30 -45.52 -12.12
C ALA A 510 -44.42 -44.27 -12.21
N TYR A 511 -45.73 -44.21 -11.63
CA TYR A 511 -46.99 -43.27 -11.90
C TYR A 511 -48.28 -42.97 -10.86
N GLY A 512 -49.38 -42.08 -11.07
CA GLY A 512 -50.72 -41.77 -10.27
C GLY A 512 -51.57 -40.38 -10.40
N ASP A 513 -52.79 -40.10 -9.79
CA ASP A 513 -53.60 -38.77 -9.89
C ASP A 513 -53.51 -37.80 -8.68
N GLY A 514 -53.65 -38.29 -7.44
CA GLY A 514 -53.27 -37.57 -6.21
C GLY A 514 -51.78 -37.24 -6.13
N LEU A 515 -51.00 -37.72 -7.10
CA LEU A 515 -49.63 -37.30 -7.41
C LEU A 515 -49.55 -35.96 -8.17
N ARG A 516 -50.63 -35.15 -8.18
CA ARG A 516 -50.71 -33.90 -8.97
C ARG A 516 -51.34 -32.70 -8.24
N LYS A 517 -52.42 -32.89 -7.48
CA LYS A 517 -53.24 -31.78 -6.90
C LYS A 517 -54.03 -32.21 -5.66
N ALA A 518 -54.23 -31.29 -4.71
CA ALA A 518 -55.18 -31.43 -3.59
C ALA A 518 -55.64 -30.04 -3.08
N ILE A 519 -56.50 -29.98 -2.05
CA ILE A 519 -57.07 -28.73 -1.49
C ILE A 519 -56.95 -28.76 0.04
N ALA A 520 -56.58 -27.64 0.66
CA ALA A 520 -56.43 -27.54 2.12
C ALA A 520 -57.76 -27.90 2.82
N GLY A 521 -57.74 -28.97 3.61
CA GLY A 521 -58.89 -29.52 4.32
C GLY A 521 -59.77 -30.52 3.53
N LYS A 522 -59.30 -31.08 2.40
CA LYS A 522 -60.05 -32.08 1.58
C LYS A 522 -59.13 -33.24 1.11
N PRO A 523 -59.56 -34.52 1.09
CA PRO A 523 -58.69 -35.65 0.71
C PRO A 523 -58.32 -35.77 -0.78
N ALA A 524 -57.30 -36.59 -1.09
CA ALA A 524 -56.82 -36.96 -2.45
C ALA A 524 -56.18 -38.38 -2.50
N HIS A 525 -56.07 -39.03 -3.69
CA HIS A 525 -55.75 -40.48 -3.79
C HIS A 525 -54.84 -40.90 -4.98
N PHE A 526 -54.01 -41.96 -4.88
CA PHE A 526 -53.16 -42.53 -5.96
C PHE A 526 -52.83 -44.05 -5.81
N THR A 527 -51.97 -44.62 -6.67
CA THR A 527 -51.67 -46.07 -6.79
C THR A 527 -50.18 -46.36 -7.14
N ILE A 528 -49.66 -47.57 -6.86
CA ILE A 528 -48.28 -48.02 -7.18
C ILE A 528 -48.28 -49.43 -7.86
N ASP A 529 -47.27 -49.72 -8.71
CA ASP A 529 -47.06 -50.98 -9.44
C ASP A 529 -45.55 -51.36 -9.45
N SER A 530 -45.20 -52.58 -9.04
CA SER A 530 -43.82 -53.03 -8.85
C SER A 530 -43.50 -54.41 -9.48
N ARG A 531 -44.23 -54.83 -10.51
CA ARG A 531 -44.28 -56.23 -10.97
C ARG A 531 -43.01 -56.78 -11.67
N ASP A 532 -42.10 -55.93 -12.14
CA ASP A 532 -40.96 -56.34 -12.99
C ASP A 532 -39.59 -56.48 -12.26
N ALA A 533 -39.52 -56.26 -10.95
CA ALA A 533 -38.27 -56.07 -10.23
C ALA A 533 -38.02 -57.14 -9.13
N PRO A 534 -36.75 -57.43 -8.75
CA PRO A 534 -36.43 -58.49 -7.79
C PRO A 534 -36.85 -58.14 -6.36
N CYS A 535 -37.96 -58.73 -5.91
CA CYS A 535 -38.72 -58.50 -4.67
C CYS A 535 -37.95 -57.81 -3.53
N ALA A 536 -38.34 -56.58 -3.23
CA ALA A 536 -37.71 -55.68 -2.26
C ALA A 536 -38.74 -54.69 -1.69
N PRO A 537 -38.45 -54.02 -0.55
CA PRO A 537 -39.37 -53.04 0.04
C PRO A 537 -39.64 -51.86 -0.89
N LEU A 538 -40.89 -51.39 -0.85
CA LEU A 538 -41.33 -50.11 -1.40
C LEU A 538 -41.64 -49.16 -0.24
N SER A 539 -41.28 -47.89 -0.39
CA SER A 539 -41.55 -46.82 0.58
C SER A 539 -42.37 -45.71 -0.06
N VAL A 540 -43.24 -45.05 0.72
CA VAL A 540 -44.15 -43.98 0.31
C VAL A 540 -44.21 -42.90 1.38
N THR A 541 -43.96 -41.64 1.03
CA THR A 541 -44.09 -40.47 1.93
C THR A 541 -44.80 -39.32 1.22
N ILE A 542 -45.39 -38.39 1.98
CA ILE A 542 -46.07 -37.20 1.48
C ILE A 542 -45.61 -35.99 2.29
N GLU A 543 -44.75 -35.18 1.71
CA GLU A 543 -43.98 -34.10 2.37
C GLU A 543 -44.51 -32.73 1.92
N GLY A 544 -44.78 -31.80 2.85
CA GLY A 544 -45.32 -30.46 2.57
C GLY A 544 -45.38 -29.58 3.82
N PRO A 545 -46.06 -28.42 3.81
CA PRO A 545 -46.00 -27.43 4.89
C PRO A 545 -46.53 -27.95 6.23
N ILE A 546 -47.52 -28.83 6.19
CA ILE A 546 -47.99 -29.61 7.33
C ILE A 546 -48.23 -31.05 6.91
N GLU A 547 -47.87 -32.00 7.78
CA GLU A 547 -48.03 -33.44 7.57
C GLU A 547 -49.49 -33.79 7.19
N ALA A 548 -49.66 -34.53 6.09
CA ALA A 548 -50.95 -35.00 5.64
C ALA A 548 -51.19 -36.41 6.21
N LYS A 549 -52.32 -36.64 6.89
CA LYS A 549 -52.71 -37.99 7.31
C LYS A 549 -52.85 -38.88 6.08
N ILE A 550 -52.19 -40.04 6.07
CA ILE A 550 -52.24 -41.04 4.99
C ILE A 550 -53.06 -42.26 5.44
N ASP A 551 -53.89 -42.80 4.54
CA ASP A 551 -54.56 -44.10 4.67
C ASP A 551 -54.22 -44.98 3.46
N TYR A 552 -54.10 -46.31 3.67
CA TYR A 552 -53.67 -47.27 2.64
C TYR A 552 -54.76 -48.30 2.33
N LEU A 553 -54.82 -48.74 1.07
CA LEU A 553 -55.74 -49.77 0.59
C LEU A 553 -55.02 -50.75 -0.34
N ASP A 554 -54.64 -51.91 0.19
CA ASP A 554 -54.12 -53.03 -0.60
C ASP A 554 -55.22 -53.62 -1.50
N HIS A 555 -54.89 -53.91 -2.75
CA HIS A 555 -55.80 -54.51 -3.73
C HIS A 555 -55.58 -56.02 -3.92
N GLY A 556 -54.48 -56.57 -3.38
CA GLY A 556 -54.18 -58.00 -3.39
C GLY A 556 -53.69 -58.57 -4.73
N ASP A 557 -53.41 -57.72 -5.72
CA ASP A 557 -53.02 -58.10 -7.09
C ASP A 557 -51.57 -57.71 -7.48
N GLY A 558 -50.82 -57.14 -6.52
CA GLY A 558 -49.51 -56.54 -6.77
C GLY A 558 -49.54 -55.01 -6.95
N THR A 559 -50.70 -54.38 -6.76
CA THR A 559 -50.86 -52.92 -6.68
C THR A 559 -51.40 -52.47 -5.32
N CYS A 560 -51.10 -51.23 -4.93
CA CYS A 560 -51.52 -50.64 -3.66
C CYS A 560 -52.05 -49.22 -3.87
N GLY A 561 -53.21 -48.91 -3.29
CA GLY A 561 -53.84 -47.59 -3.29
C GLY A 561 -53.54 -46.77 -2.02
N VAL A 562 -53.53 -45.45 -2.15
CA VAL A 562 -53.16 -44.50 -1.10
C VAL A 562 -54.12 -43.31 -1.09
N GLU A 563 -54.57 -42.86 0.07
CA GLU A 563 -55.36 -41.64 0.32
C GLU A 563 -54.61 -40.70 1.27
N TYR A 564 -54.74 -39.37 1.12
CA TYR A 564 -54.17 -38.40 2.06
C TYR A 564 -54.97 -37.11 2.22
N LEU A 565 -54.83 -36.44 3.37
CA LEU A 565 -55.53 -35.21 3.75
C LEU A 565 -54.56 -34.07 4.15
N PRO A 566 -54.24 -33.11 3.24
CA PRO A 566 -53.43 -31.94 3.57
C PRO A 566 -54.25 -30.81 4.21
N MET A 567 -53.70 -30.13 5.22
CA MET A 567 -54.42 -29.07 5.96
C MET A 567 -53.97 -27.64 5.62
N GLU A 568 -52.78 -27.44 5.06
CA GLU A 568 -52.23 -26.10 4.77
C GLU A 568 -51.95 -25.89 3.27
N PRO A 569 -52.08 -24.67 2.72
CA PRO A 569 -51.77 -24.39 1.32
C PRO A 569 -50.28 -24.34 1.05
N GLY A 570 -49.81 -25.05 0.03
CA GLY A 570 -48.41 -25.01 -0.39
C GLY A 570 -48.03 -26.15 -1.35
N PRO A 571 -46.74 -26.25 -1.69
CA PRO A 571 -46.22 -27.38 -2.45
C PRO A 571 -46.12 -28.63 -1.56
N TYR A 572 -46.57 -29.76 -2.08
CA TYR A 572 -46.39 -31.07 -1.48
C TYR A 572 -45.59 -31.97 -2.45
N THR A 573 -44.93 -33.02 -1.96
CA THR A 573 -44.18 -34.00 -2.75
C THR A 573 -44.51 -35.40 -2.28
N VAL A 574 -44.81 -36.30 -3.22
CA VAL A 574 -45.08 -37.71 -2.94
C VAL A 574 -43.90 -38.55 -3.41
N ASN A 575 -43.21 -39.20 -2.48
CA ASN A 575 -42.08 -40.08 -2.80
C ASN A 575 -42.56 -41.52 -3.00
N VAL A 576 -41.90 -42.24 -3.90
CA VAL A 576 -41.98 -43.71 -4.04
C VAL A 576 -40.59 -44.26 -4.32
N LEU A 577 -40.11 -45.27 -3.58
CA LEU A 577 -38.75 -45.82 -3.72
C LEU A 577 -38.75 -47.36 -3.83
N TYR A 578 -37.67 -47.92 -4.39
CA TYR A 578 -37.45 -49.37 -4.54
C TYR A 578 -35.96 -49.70 -4.42
N GLN A 579 -35.57 -50.61 -3.52
CA GLN A 579 -34.16 -50.89 -3.18
C GLN A 579 -33.35 -49.59 -2.94
N ASP A 580 -33.93 -48.69 -2.14
CA ASP A 580 -33.40 -47.37 -1.76
C ASP A 580 -33.05 -46.42 -2.92
N SER A 581 -33.37 -46.82 -4.16
CA SER A 581 -33.30 -46.01 -5.36
C SER A 581 -34.67 -45.43 -5.66
N HIS A 582 -34.72 -44.16 -6.09
CA HIS A 582 -35.93 -43.65 -6.71
C HIS A 582 -36.26 -44.46 -7.96
N ILE A 583 -37.53 -44.76 -8.11
CA ILE A 583 -38.14 -45.31 -9.30
C ILE A 583 -38.49 -44.15 -10.27
N PRO A 584 -37.74 -43.86 -11.36
CA PRO A 584 -38.05 -42.81 -12.33
C PRO A 584 -39.51 -42.53 -12.67
N GLY A 585 -39.88 -41.27 -12.45
CA GLY A 585 -41.25 -40.83 -12.21
C GLY A 585 -41.34 -40.26 -10.79
N SER A 586 -40.74 -40.94 -9.82
CA SER A 586 -40.57 -40.48 -8.44
C SER A 586 -39.35 -39.55 -8.30
N PRO A 587 -39.44 -38.50 -7.46
CA PRO A 587 -40.61 -38.12 -6.66
C PRO A 587 -41.63 -37.27 -7.45
N PHE A 588 -42.88 -37.28 -7.00
CA PHE A 588 -44.01 -36.68 -7.71
C PHE A 588 -44.52 -35.39 -7.01
N PRO A 589 -44.40 -34.19 -7.62
CA PRO A 589 -44.82 -32.94 -7.00
C PRO A 589 -46.34 -32.66 -7.12
N VAL A 590 -46.89 -32.05 -6.07
CA VAL A 590 -48.31 -31.74 -5.84
C VAL A 590 -48.45 -30.27 -5.42
N GLN A 591 -49.55 -29.61 -5.79
CA GLN A 591 -49.89 -28.27 -5.27
C GLN A 591 -51.21 -28.32 -4.48
N VAL A 592 -51.21 -27.67 -3.31
CA VAL A 592 -52.37 -27.44 -2.44
C VAL A 592 -52.66 -25.93 -2.36
N VAL A 593 -53.94 -25.55 -2.25
CA VAL A 593 -54.45 -24.16 -2.36
C VAL A 593 -55.35 -23.75 -1.18
N PRO A 594 -55.51 -22.43 -0.89
CA PRO A 594 -56.24 -21.95 0.29
C PRO A 594 -57.76 -22.10 0.22
N SER A 595 -58.34 -22.62 1.30
CA SER A 595 -59.79 -22.62 1.53
C SER A 595 -60.34 -21.19 1.48
N GLY A 596 -61.46 -21.00 0.77
CA GLY A 596 -62.09 -19.68 0.58
C GLY A 596 -61.44 -18.77 -0.46
N ARG A 597 -60.23 -19.07 -0.98
CA ARG A 597 -59.65 -18.42 -2.17
C ARG A 597 -59.86 -19.22 -3.46
N GLU A 598 -60.78 -20.17 -3.45
CA GLU A 598 -61.05 -21.09 -4.57
C GLU A 598 -61.48 -20.38 -5.87
N HIS A 599 -61.96 -19.14 -5.82
CA HIS A 599 -62.34 -18.31 -6.97
C HIS A 599 -61.91 -16.84 -6.75
N ILE A 600 -60.74 -16.45 -7.23
CA ILE A 600 -60.28 -15.06 -7.26
C ILE A 600 -60.43 -14.48 -8.67
N ASP A 601 -61.05 -13.30 -8.76
CA ASP A 601 -61.14 -12.52 -9.99
C ASP A 601 -59.80 -11.84 -10.31
N THR A 602 -58.99 -12.50 -11.12
CA THR A 602 -57.69 -11.99 -11.59
C THR A 602 -57.81 -10.95 -12.72
N SER A 603 -59.02 -10.60 -13.20
CA SER A 603 -59.22 -9.64 -14.30
C SER A 603 -58.70 -8.22 -14.00
N ARG A 604 -58.49 -7.90 -12.71
CA ARG A 604 -57.93 -6.63 -12.25
C ARG A 604 -56.46 -6.72 -11.83
N VAL A 605 -55.82 -7.88 -12.00
CA VAL A 605 -54.36 -8.05 -11.88
C VAL A 605 -53.72 -7.85 -13.24
N ARG A 606 -52.66 -7.03 -13.31
CA ARG A 606 -51.91 -6.74 -14.54
C ARG A 606 -50.48 -7.24 -14.41
N ALA A 607 -49.91 -7.79 -15.47
CA ALA A 607 -48.48 -8.02 -15.55
C ALA A 607 -47.92 -7.28 -16.77
N TYR A 608 -46.80 -6.57 -16.60
CA TYR A 608 -46.20 -5.72 -17.65
C TYR A 608 -44.70 -5.50 -17.42
N GLY A 609 -43.95 -5.23 -18.50
CA GLY A 609 -42.53 -4.90 -18.46
C GLY A 609 -41.73 -5.58 -19.58
N PRO A 610 -40.43 -5.23 -19.74
CA PRO A 610 -39.60 -5.73 -20.83
C PRO A 610 -39.60 -7.26 -20.99
N GLY A 611 -39.56 -8.00 -19.89
CA GLY A 611 -39.56 -9.47 -19.85
C GLY A 611 -40.88 -10.15 -20.24
N LEU A 612 -41.94 -9.39 -20.55
CA LEU A 612 -43.21 -9.88 -21.10
C LEU A 612 -43.49 -9.33 -22.52
N ASN A 613 -42.57 -8.56 -23.11
CA ASN A 613 -42.71 -8.09 -24.48
C ASN A 613 -42.54 -9.26 -25.47
N PRO A 614 -43.30 -9.32 -26.58
CA PRO A 614 -43.19 -10.43 -27.55
C PRO A 614 -41.81 -10.58 -28.21
N THR A 615 -40.98 -9.53 -28.21
CA THR A 615 -39.65 -9.47 -28.81
C THR A 615 -38.73 -8.55 -28.00
N GLY A 616 -37.41 -8.71 -28.17
CA GLY A 616 -36.41 -7.82 -27.54
C GLY A 616 -35.86 -8.32 -26.20
N VAL A 617 -36.18 -9.57 -25.82
CA VAL A 617 -35.55 -10.34 -24.74
C VAL A 617 -34.47 -11.24 -25.35
N PHE A 618 -33.30 -11.29 -24.73
CA PHE A 618 -32.15 -12.06 -25.23
C PHE A 618 -31.85 -13.28 -24.37
N LYS A 619 -31.26 -14.32 -24.98
CA LYS A 619 -30.76 -15.52 -24.30
C LYS A 619 -29.81 -15.12 -23.15
N GLU A 620 -29.91 -15.80 -22.02
CA GLU A 620 -29.11 -15.61 -20.80
C GLU A 620 -29.18 -14.20 -20.17
N SER A 621 -30.03 -13.29 -20.66
CA SER A 621 -30.22 -11.94 -20.10
C SER A 621 -31.38 -11.86 -19.09
N PHE A 622 -31.29 -10.94 -18.11
CA PHE A 622 -32.32 -10.76 -17.08
C PHE A 622 -33.59 -10.09 -17.63
N ALA A 623 -34.60 -10.89 -17.94
CA ALA A 623 -35.91 -10.47 -18.38
C ALA A 623 -36.77 -9.98 -17.19
N LYS A 624 -36.74 -8.67 -16.93
CA LYS A 624 -37.42 -7.98 -15.81
C LYS A 624 -38.89 -7.63 -16.16
N PHE A 625 -39.84 -7.87 -15.26
CA PHE A 625 -41.24 -7.42 -15.36
C PHE A 625 -41.88 -7.18 -13.97
N GLN A 626 -43.08 -6.61 -13.93
CA GLN A 626 -43.83 -6.35 -12.71
C GLN A 626 -45.25 -6.95 -12.79
N VAL A 627 -45.77 -7.40 -11.65
CA VAL A 627 -47.17 -7.80 -11.45
C VAL A 627 -47.81 -6.82 -10.47
N ASP A 628 -48.96 -6.26 -10.82
CA ASP A 628 -49.73 -5.30 -10.04
C ASP A 628 -51.13 -5.85 -9.76
N ALA A 629 -51.43 -6.09 -8.48
CA ALA A 629 -52.74 -6.51 -7.99
C ALA A 629 -53.37 -5.46 -7.04
N LYS A 630 -52.87 -4.21 -7.01
CA LYS A 630 -53.31 -3.15 -6.07
C LYS A 630 -54.82 -2.91 -6.05
N ALA A 631 -55.50 -3.17 -7.17
CA ALA A 631 -56.94 -3.05 -7.33
C ALA A 631 -57.77 -4.16 -6.63
N ILE A 632 -57.14 -5.27 -6.21
CA ILE A 632 -57.79 -6.39 -5.48
C ILE A 632 -57.13 -6.71 -4.14
N ASP A 633 -55.84 -6.42 -3.99
CA ASP A 633 -55.07 -6.61 -2.77
C ASP A 633 -54.01 -5.51 -2.63
N SER A 634 -54.42 -4.38 -2.07
CA SER A 634 -53.53 -3.27 -1.71
C SER A 634 -52.65 -3.57 -0.47
N THR A 635 -52.53 -4.84 -0.06
CA THR A 635 -51.76 -5.28 1.12
C THR A 635 -50.72 -6.37 0.84
N GLY A 636 -50.60 -6.85 -0.41
CA GLY A 636 -49.58 -7.83 -0.81
C GLY A 636 -49.69 -9.19 -0.10
N LYS A 637 -50.90 -9.62 0.24
CA LYS A 637 -51.27 -10.91 0.86
C LYS A 637 -51.60 -12.02 -0.17
N GLY A 638 -51.57 -11.72 -1.46
CA GLY A 638 -51.63 -12.70 -2.55
C GLY A 638 -50.27 -13.36 -2.83
N LEU A 639 -50.31 -14.57 -3.36
CA LEU A 639 -49.13 -15.28 -3.84
C LEU A 639 -49.01 -15.11 -5.36
N VAL A 640 -48.05 -14.29 -5.81
CA VAL A 640 -47.61 -14.32 -7.21
C VAL A 640 -46.66 -15.51 -7.42
N LYS A 641 -46.96 -16.35 -8.42
CA LYS A 641 -46.10 -17.42 -8.88
C LYS A 641 -45.96 -17.29 -10.39
N ALA A 642 -44.76 -16.92 -10.85
CA ALA A 642 -44.44 -16.88 -12.28
C ALA A 642 -43.49 -18.02 -12.66
N VAL A 643 -43.75 -18.66 -13.80
CA VAL A 643 -43.00 -19.80 -14.33
C VAL A 643 -42.77 -19.57 -15.81
N VAL A 644 -41.52 -19.66 -16.24
CA VAL A 644 -41.15 -19.67 -17.65
C VAL A 644 -41.21 -21.11 -18.15
N LEU A 645 -42.00 -21.36 -19.19
CA LEU A 645 -41.95 -22.58 -19.98
C LEU A 645 -41.08 -22.31 -21.22
N SER A 646 -39.94 -22.97 -21.32
CA SER A 646 -39.04 -22.82 -22.47
C SER A 646 -39.48 -23.69 -23.67
N PRO A 647 -38.92 -23.47 -24.88
CA PRO A 647 -39.21 -24.29 -26.06
C PRO A 647 -39.00 -25.79 -25.84
N ASN A 648 -37.97 -26.17 -25.08
CA ASN A 648 -37.64 -27.56 -24.74
C ASN A 648 -38.59 -28.19 -23.68
N LYS A 649 -39.55 -27.41 -23.14
CA LYS A 649 -40.54 -27.74 -22.11
C LYS A 649 -40.03 -27.82 -20.67
N GLN A 650 -38.79 -27.43 -20.39
CA GLN A 650 -38.34 -27.13 -19.04
C GLN A 650 -39.16 -25.99 -18.43
N ARG A 651 -39.41 -26.08 -17.11
CA ARG A 651 -40.17 -25.11 -16.33
C ARG A 651 -39.26 -24.48 -15.29
N THR A 652 -38.99 -23.19 -15.43
CA THR A 652 -38.11 -22.43 -14.53
C THR A 652 -38.94 -21.41 -13.75
N ALA A 653 -38.86 -21.42 -12.42
CA ALA A 653 -39.55 -20.42 -11.60
C ALA A 653 -38.88 -19.05 -11.76
N CYS A 654 -39.68 -17.98 -11.85
CA CYS A 654 -39.16 -16.61 -11.84
C CYS A 654 -38.81 -16.20 -10.40
N LEU A 655 -37.69 -15.51 -10.22
CA LEU A 655 -37.44 -14.77 -8.99
C LEU A 655 -38.55 -13.72 -8.83
N THR A 656 -39.15 -13.64 -7.64
CA THR A 656 -40.35 -12.84 -7.37
C THR A 656 -40.22 -12.17 -6.01
N ASN A 657 -40.15 -10.84 -6.00
CA ASN A 657 -40.05 -10.03 -4.79
C ASN A 657 -41.36 -9.26 -4.56
N ASN A 658 -41.90 -9.31 -3.34
CA ASN A 658 -43.14 -8.64 -2.95
C ASN A 658 -42.84 -7.25 -2.38
N ASN A 659 -43.27 -6.20 -3.07
CA ASN A 659 -43.04 -4.80 -2.66
C ASN A 659 -43.90 -4.40 -1.44
N ARG A 660 -44.77 -5.31 -0.94
CA ARG A 660 -45.69 -5.15 0.20
C ARG A 660 -46.76 -4.06 0.04
N ASP A 661 -46.89 -3.52 -1.17
CA ASP A 661 -47.84 -2.48 -1.53
C ASP A 661 -48.96 -2.97 -2.47
N GLY A 662 -49.02 -4.27 -2.74
CA GLY A 662 -49.89 -4.87 -3.77
C GLY A 662 -49.24 -5.04 -5.15
N SER A 663 -47.92 -4.85 -5.26
CA SER A 663 -47.14 -5.17 -6.46
C SER A 663 -45.95 -6.10 -6.17
N TRP A 664 -45.53 -6.85 -7.19
CA TRP A 664 -44.39 -7.77 -7.15
C TRP A 664 -43.46 -7.50 -8.34
N ASN A 665 -42.16 -7.42 -8.08
CA ASN A 665 -41.14 -7.36 -9.11
C ASN A 665 -40.70 -8.79 -9.44
N CYS A 666 -40.67 -9.15 -10.72
CA CYS A 666 -40.34 -10.48 -11.20
C CYS A 666 -39.20 -10.45 -12.22
N CYS A 667 -38.32 -11.44 -12.21
CA CYS A 667 -37.33 -11.63 -13.27
C CYS A 667 -37.00 -13.10 -13.52
N TYR A 668 -36.47 -13.36 -14.72
CA TYR A 668 -35.93 -14.66 -15.14
C TYR A 668 -34.79 -14.47 -16.13
N SER A 669 -33.97 -15.50 -16.33
CA SER A 669 -32.95 -15.55 -17.38
C SER A 669 -33.24 -16.76 -18.29
N PRO A 670 -33.59 -16.57 -19.57
CA PRO A 670 -33.95 -17.68 -20.45
C PRO A 670 -32.70 -18.37 -21.00
N ILE A 671 -32.54 -19.66 -20.68
CA ILE A 671 -31.35 -20.45 -21.05
C ILE A 671 -31.43 -20.95 -22.50
N ASP A 672 -32.64 -21.16 -23.03
CA ASP A 672 -32.88 -21.52 -24.42
C ASP A 672 -33.12 -20.28 -25.31
N ASP A 673 -32.98 -20.42 -26.63
CA ASP A 673 -33.53 -19.48 -27.61
C ASP A 673 -34.87 -19.98 -28.20
N GLY A 674 -35.68 -19.05 -28.72
CA GLY A 674 -37.01 -19.33 -29.31
C GLY A 674 -38.20 -18.90 -28.45
N LEU A 675 -39.39 -19.40 -28.80
CA LEU A 675 -40.66 -18.98 -28.21
C LEU A 675 -40.91 -19.54 -26.80
N HIS A 676 -40.61 -18.72 -25.80
CA HIS A 676 -40.94 -18.98 -24.40
C HIS A 676 -42.38 -18.58 -24.10
N HIS A 677 -42.97 -19.20 -23.08
CA HIS A 677 -44.27 -18.84 -22.54
C HIS A 677 -44.13 -18.53 -21.05
N VAL A 678 -44.33 -17.27 -20.66
CA VAL A 678 -44.26 -16.85 -19.26
C VAL A 678 -45.64 -16.99 -18.63
N GLU A 679 -45.85 -18.07 -17.89
CA GLU A 679 -47.05 -18.30 -17.08
C GLU A 679 -46.96 -17.45 -15.81
N VAL A 680 -47.76 -16.39 -15.72
CA VAL A 680 -47.92 -15.58 -14.50
C VAL A 680 -49.25 -15.95 -13.83
N LEU A 681 -49.18 -16.40 -12.57
CA LEU A 681 -50.34 -16.76 -11.76
C LEU A 681 -50.38 -15.93 -10.47
N TYR A 682 -51.60 -15.64 -10.01
CA TYR A 682 -51.91 -14.97 -8.74
C TYR A 682 -52.87 -15.86 -7.96
N ASP A 683 -52.48 -16.29 -6.75
CA ASP A 683 -53.19 -17.28 -5.91
C ASP A 683 -53.58 -18.58 -6.67
N GLY A 684 -52.80 -18.95 -7.68
CA GLY A 684 -53.01 -20.15 -8.51
C GLY A 684 -53.90 -19.96 -9.74
N ALA A 685 -54.48 -18.77 -9.96
CA ALA A 685 -55.21 -18.43 -11.18
C ALA A 685 -54.36 -17.57 -12.13
N HIS A 686 -54.48 -17.75 -13.45
CA HIS A 686 -53.75 -16.92 -14.43
C HIS A 686 -54.18 -15.45 -14.38
N VAL A 687 -53.23 -14.53 -14.47
CA VAL A 687 -53.49 -13.09 -14.63
C VAL A 687 -53.88 -12.75 -16.07
N MET A 688 -54.48 -11.58 -16.30
CA MET A 688 -54.85 -11.14 -17.66
C MET A 688 -53.62 -11.10 -18.59
N GLY A 689 -53.69 -11.81 -19.72
CA GLY A 689 -52.62 -11.93 -20.71
C GLY A 689 -51.66 -13.13 -20.52
N SER A 690 -51.76 -13.83 -19.39
CA SER A 690 -50.99 -15.05 -19.12
C SER A 690 -51.58 -16.28 -19.84
N PRO A 691 -50.76 -17.18 -20.42
CA PRO A 691 -49.30 -17.10 -20.54
C PRO A 691 -48.84 -16.12 -21.63
N PHE A 692 -47.83 -15.32 -21.32
CA PHE A 692 -47.27 -14.33 -22.24
C PHE A 692 -46.29 -14.98 -23.22
N PRO A 693 -46.50 -14.89 -24.55
CA PRO A 693 -45.56 -15.40 -25.54
C PRO A 693 -44.38 -14.43 -25.70
N VAL A 694 -43.16 -14.89 -25.41
CA VAL A 694 -41.92 -14.09 -25.49
C VAL A 694 -40.94 -14.79 -26.43
N HIS A 695 -40.60 -14.14 -27.54
CA HIS A 695 -39.61 -14.67 -28.47
C HIS A 695 -38.19 -14.27 -28.05
N VAL A 696 -37.50 -15.21 -27.38
CA VAL A 696 -36.10 -15.05 -26.97
C VAL A 696 -35.19 -15.29 -28.18
N VAL A 697 -34.15 -14.48 -28.34
CA VAL A 697 -33.14 -14.63 -29.40
C VAL A 697 -31.72 -14.59 -28.84
N PRO A 698 -30.74 -15.30 -29.44
CA PRO A 698 -29.34 -15.12 -29.09
C PRO A 698 -28.82 -13.76 -29.58
N GLY A 699 -27.83 -13.19 -28.89
CA GLY A 699 -27.16 -11.94 -29.27
C GLY A 699 -27.49 -10.73 -28.38
N CYS A 700 -27.29 -9.55 -28.94
CA CYS A 700 -27.23 -8.27 -28.22
C CYS A 700 -27.67 -7.06 -29.04
N ASP A 701 -27.93 -5.94 -28.36
CA ASP A 701 -28.22 -4.61 -28.90
C ASP A 701 -27.33 -3.55 -28.23
N PRO A 702 -26.14 -3.23 -28.80
CA PRO A 702 -25.22 -2.22 -28.27
C PRO A 702 -25.80 -0.80 -28.13
N SER A 703 -26.92 -0.48 -28.80
CA SER A 703 -27.53 0.85 -28.72
C SER A 703 -28.22 1.13 -27.38
N ARG A 704 -28.44 0.07 -26.57
CA ARG A 704 -28.99 0.15 -25.20
C ARG A 704 -27.94 0.41 -24.14
N VAL A 705 -26.67 0.14 -24.44
CA VAL A 705 -25.56 0.32 -23.50
C VAL A 705 -25.28 1.80 -23.30
N ARG A 706 -25.12 2.24 -22.05
CA ARG A 706 -24.94 3.65 -21.68
C ARG A 706 -23.75 3.81 -20.73
N ALA A 707 -22.72 4.54 -21.15
CA ALA A 707 -21.63 4.93 -20.26
C ALA A 707 -21.83 6.36 -19.72
N TYR A 708 -21.58 6.57 -18.42
CA TYR A 708 -21.70 7.87 -17.76
C TYR A 708 -20.85 7.95 -16.48
N GLY A 709 -20.30 9.13 -16.17
CA GLY A 709 -19.56 9.39 -14.92
C GLY A 709 -18.37 10.33 -15.11
N PRO A 710 -17.78 10.83 -14.01
CA PRO A 710 -16.75 11.88 -14.05
C PRO A 710 -15.50 11.46 -14.82
N GLY A 711 -15.15 10.17 -14.84
CA GLY A 711 -14.05 9.60 -15.61
C GLY A 711 -14.24 9.64 -17.14
N LEU A 712 -15.40 10.11 -17.64
CA LEU A 712 -15.63 10.44 -19.05
C LEU A 712 -15.63 11.97 -19.31
N GLU A 713 -15.37 12.78 -18.28
CA GLU A 713 -15.47 14.25 -18.35
C GLU A 713 -14.13 14.97 -18.06
N ASN A 714 -13.38 14.53 -17.04
CA ASN A 714 -12.06 15.08 -16.67
C ASN A 714 -11.36 14.20 -15.60
N GLY A 715 -10.08 14.44 -15.33
CA GLY A 715 -9.36 13.78 -14.24
C GLY A 715 -8.02 14.40 -13.86
N VAL A 716 -7.29 13.75 -12.95
CA VAL A 716 -5.98 14.15 -12.42
C VAL A 716 -5.03 12.96 -12.43
N THR A 717 -3.73 13.17 -12.66
CA THR A 717 -2.75 12.07 -12.66
C THR A 717 -2.62 11.43 -11.28
N HIS A 718 -2.46 10.11 -11.27
CA HIS A 718 -2.38 9.29 -10.06
C HIS A 718 -3.65 9.29 -9.18
N GLU A 719 -4.73 9.94 -9.61
CA GLU A 719 -6.07 9.82 -9.04
C GLU A 719 -6.93 8.91 -9.94
N PRO A 720 -7.69 7.92 -9.41
CA PRO A 720 -8.49 7.04 -10.24
C PRO A 720 -9.72 7.73 -10.86
N ALA A 721 -9.81 7.70 -12.18
CA ALA A 721 -10.95 8.21 -12.95
C ALA A 721 -12.01 7.11 -13.12
N LYS A 722 -13.25 7.36 -12.67
CA LYS A 722 -14.32 6.34 -12.59
C LYS A 722 -15.56 6.69 -13.42
N PHE A 723 -16.16 5.72 -14.09
CA PHE A 723 -17.44 5.84 -14.78
C PHE A 723 -18.21 4.51 -14.77
N THR A 724 -19.53 4.56 -14.94
CA THR A 724 -20.39 3.36 -14.99
C THR A 724 -20.79 3.06 -16.43
N VAL A 725 -20.84 1.78 -16.80
CA VAL A 725 -21.42 1.26 -18.03
C VAL A 725 -22.67 0.46 -17.68
N ASP A 726 -23.84 1.01 -18.00
CA ASP A 726 -25.15 0.36 -17.86
C ASP A 726 -25.39 -0.55 -19.08
N LEU A 727 -25.59 -1.85 -18.84
CA LEU A 727 -25.80 -2.90 -19.84
C LEU A 727 -27.26 -3.41 -19.83
N ASP A 728 -28.18 -2.79 -19.08
CA ASP A 728 -29.49 -3.40 -18.83
C ASP A 728 -30.32 -3.56 -20.12
N GLY A 729 -30.86 -4.77 -20.32
CA GLY A 729 -31.59 -5.13 -21.54
C GLY A 729 -30.78 -5.15 -22.84
N ALA A 730 -29.44 -4.99 -22.80
CA ALA A 730 -28.56 -5.01 -23.98
C ALA A 730 -28.27 -6.44 -24.51
N GLY A 731 -28.55 -7.49 -23.73
CA GLY A 731 -28.36 -8.89 -24.14
C GLY A 731 -26.96 -9.44 -23.90
N GLN A 732 -26.65 -10.59 -24.50
CA GLN A 732 -25.39 -11.31 -24.27
C GLN A 732 -24.31 -10.82 -25.26
N GLY A 733 -23.26 -10.18 -24.74
CA GLY A 733 -22.13 -9.69 -25.52
C GLY A 733 -20.92 -9.36 -24.64
N GLY A 734 -19.72 -9.35 -25.23
CA GLY A 734 -18.51 -8.95 -24.52
C GLY A 734 -18.38 -7.44 -24.44
N LEU A 735 -18.25 -6.89 -23.23
CA LEU A 735 -17.79 -5.52 -23.02
C LEU A 735 -16.29 -5.43 -23.33
N SER A 736 -15.89 -4.46 -24.15
CA SER A 736 -14.51 -4.18 -24.52
C SER A 736 -14.21 -2.71 -24.22
N LEU A 737 -13.13 -2.49 -23.48
CA LEU A 737 -12.68 -1.18 -23.03
C LEU A 737 -11.26 -0.98 -23.58
N ALA A 738 -10.99 0.21 -24.13
CA ALA A 738 -9.65 0.62 -24.52
C ALA A 738 -9.46 2.10 -24.21
N LEU A 739 -8.22 2.50 -23.97
CA LEU A 739 -7.85 3.84 -23.52
C LEU A 739 -6.59 4.25 -24.27
N GLU A 740 -6.72 5.20 -25.19
CA GLU A 740 -5.59 5.74 -25.95
C GLU A 740 -5.24 7.14 -25.41
N GLY A 741 -3.95 7.48 -25.35
CA GLY A 741 -3.53 8.76 -24.77
C GLY A 741 -2.03 8.91 -24.57
N PRO A 742 -1.59 9.90 -23.77
CA PRO A 742 -0.18 10.22 -23.54
C PRO A 742 0.65 9.03 -23.04
N ALA A 743 0.13 8.28 -22.07
CA ALA A 743 0.78 7.14 -21.44
C ALA A 743 -0.25 6.06 -21.13
N ASP A 744 0.14 4.79 -21.30
CA ASP A 744 -0.68 3.64 -20.97
C ASP A 744 -1.17 3.72 -19.52
N ALA A 745 -2.45 3.49 -19.32
CA ALA A 745 -3.11 3.51 -18.02
C ALA A 745 -3.95 2.25 -17.87
N ASN A 746 -3.80 1.56 -16.74
CA ASN A 746 -4.48 0.30 -16.50
C ASN A 746 -5.98 0.54 -16.31
N ILE A 747 -6.82 -0.26 -16.98
CA ILE A 747 -8.28 -0.21 -16.87
C ILE A 747 -8.73 -1.39 -16.00
N GLN A 748 -9.45 -1.10 -14.93
CA GLN A 748 -10.18 -2.08 -14.13
C GLN A 748 -11.67 -2.00 -14.46
N CYS A 749 -12.34 -3.15 -14.46
CA CYS A 749 -13.78 -3.26 -14.68
C CYS A 749 -14.36 -4.17 -13.61
N HIS A 750 -15.31 -3.65 -12.83
CA HIS A 750 -16.01 -4.35 -11.77
C HIS A 750 -17.48 -4.50 -12.17
N ASP A 751 -17.96 -5.74 -12.26
CA ASP A 751 -19.39 -6.01 -12.47
C ASP A 751 -20.15 -5.78 -11.15
N ASN A 752 -21.08 -4.82 -11.16
CA ASN A 752 -21.91 -4.49 -9.98
C ASN A 752 -23.04 -5.52 -9.78
N LYS A 753 -23.22 -6.48 -10.70
CA LYS A 753 -24.21 -7.57 -10.70
C LYS A 753 -25.68 -7.15 -10.74
N ASP A 754 -25.97 -5.86 -10.87
CA ASP A 754 -27.32 -5.30 -11.04
C ASP A 754 -27.73 -5.13 -12.53
N GLY A 755 -26.78 -5.31 -13.45
CA GLY A 755 -26.87 -4.98 -14.86
C GLY A 755 -25.91 -3.86 -15.30
N THR A 756 -25.11 -3.31 -14.39
CA THR A 756 -24.11 -2.27 -14.67
C THR A 756 -22.70 -2.71 -14.27
N CYS A 757 -21.68 -2.13 -14.90
CA CYS A 757 -20.27 -2.32 -14.53
C CYS A 757 -19.65 -0.96 -14.17
N LEU A 758 -18.90 -0.90 -13.06
CA LEU A 758 -18.03 0.22 -12.74
C LEU A 758 -16.69 0.05 -13.48
N VAL A 759 -16.28 1.06 -14.23
CA VAL A 759 -14.99 1.13 -14.91
C VAL A 759 -14.13 2.19 -14.24
N GLU A 760 -12.87 1.85 -14.00
CA GLU A 760 -11.91 2.69 -13.29
C GLU A 760 -10.55 2.62 -13.97
N TYR A 761 -9.91 3.76 -14.22
CA TYR A 761 -8.58 3.82 -14.81
C TYR A 761 -7.69 4.85 -14.12
N LEU A 762 -6.39 4.58 -14.08
CA LEU A 762 -5.40 5.40 -13.38
C LEU A 762 -4.46 6.10 -14.38
N PRO A 763 -4.76 7.33 -14.82
CA PRO A 763 -3.91 8.05 -15.75
C PRO A 763 -2.61 8.49 -15.06
N THR A 764 -1.48 8.28 -15.72
CA THR A 764 -0.13 8.49 -15.15
C THR A 764 0.61 9.69 -15.75
N ARG A 765 0.03 10.39 -16.73
CA ARG A 765 0.59 11.61 -17.34
C ARG A 765 -0.51 12.55 -17.82
N ALA A 766 -0.36 13.85 -17.61
CA ALA A 766 -1.32 14.84 -18.09
C ALA A 766 -1.44 14.87 -19.63
N GLY A 767 -2.62 15.25 -20.12
CA GLY A 767 -2.97 15.32 -21.54
C GLY A 767 -4.41 14.90 -21.81
N LEU A 768 -4.78 14.76 -23.08
CA LEU A 768 -6.10 14.29 -23.51
C LEU A 768 -6.08 12.78 -23.76
N TYR A 769 -7.03 12.06 -23.21
CA TYR A 769 -7.23 10.63 -23.39
C TYR A 769 -8.54 10.36 -24.17
N ASP A 770 -8.53 9.36 -25.06
CA ASP A 770 -9.72 8.87 -25.76
C ASP A 770 -10.14 7.52 -25.15
N VAL A 771 -11.32 7.49 -24.51
CA VAL A 771 -11.90 6.31 -23.86
C VAL A 771 -12.85 5.62 -24.83
N PHE A 772 -12.50 4.42 -25.29
CA PHE A 772 -13.35 3.59 -26.13
C PHE A 772 -14.16 2.61 -25.29
N VAL A 773 -15.48 2.59 -25.50
CA VAL A 773 -16.40 1.64 -24.88
C VAL A 773 -17.18 0.93 -25.97
N LYS A 774 -16.97 -0.38 -26.09
CA LYS A 774 -17.51 -1.24 -27.15
C LYS A 774 -18.29 -2.40 -26.56
N PHE A 775 -19.47 -2.68 -27.09
CA PHE A 775 -20.23 -3.88 -26.74
C PHE A 775 -20.32 -4.80 -27.97
N ASN A 776 -19.86 -6.05 -27.80
CA ASN A 776 -19.69 -7.03 -28.87
C ASN A 776 -18.94 -6.45 -30.10
N ALA A 777 -17.80 -5.80 -29.84
CA ALA A 777 -16.93 -5.11 -30.79
C ALA A 777 -17.52 -3.89 -31.55
N ILE A 778 -18.73 -3.44 -31.20
CA ILE A 778 -19.36 -2.23 -31.76
C ILE A 778 -19.32 -1.10 -30.73
N ASP A 779 -18.91 0.11 -31.14
CA ASP A 779 -18.91 1.30 -30.29
C ASP A 779 -20.32 1.65 -29.78
N ILE A 780 -20.43 1.93 -28.48
CA ILE A 780 -21.69 2.37 -27.86
C ILE A 780 -21.98 3.85 -28.19
N PRO A 781 -23.23 4.33 -28.05
CA PRO A 781 -23.54 5.75 -28.23
C PRO A 781 -22.67 6.66 -27.35
N GLY A 782 -21.82 7.48 -27.98
CA GLY A 782 -20.91 8.42 -27.31
C GLY A 782 -19.43 8.00 -27.32
N SER A 783 -19.09 6.75 -27.65
CA SER A 783 -17.71 6.29 -27.79
C SER A 783 -17.08 6.81 -29.10
N PRO A 784 -15.79 7.26 -29.11
CA PRO A 784 -14.93 7.47 -27.95
C PRO A 784 -15.23 8.76 -27.18
N PHE A 785 -15.05 8.73 -25.87
CA PHE A 785 -15.19 9.88 -24.98
C PHE A 785 -13.83 10.57 -24.77
N GLN A 786 -13.74 11.88 -24.93
CA GLN A 786 -12.47 12.63 -24.84
C GLN A 786 -12.29 13.26 -23.46
N VAL A 787 -11.26 12.84 -22.72
CA VAL A 787 -11.09 13.16 -21.29
C VAL A 787 -9.77 13.90 -21.02
N PRO A 788 -9.81 15.18 -20.57
CA PRO A 788 -8.62 15.94 -20.22
C PRO A 788 -8.14 15.65 -18.79
N ILE A 789 -6.87 15.22 -18.68
CA ILE A 789 -6.16 14.93 -17.42
C ILE A 789 -5.11 16.01 -17.12
N LYS A 790 -4.98 16.40 -15.85
CA LYS A 790 -4.00 17.38 -15.32
C LYS A 790 -3.10 16.74 -14.27
N ASP A 791 -1.94 17.32 -13.96
CA ASP A 791 -1.04 16.77 -12.94
C ASP A 791 -1.47 17.06 -11.49
N LEU A 792 -1.19 16.11 -10.59
CA LEU A 792 -1.35 16.26 -9.14
C LEU A 792 -0.20 17.10 -8.54
N VAL A 793 -0.52 17.95 -7.57
CA VAL A 793 0.45 18.83 -6.89
C VAL A 793 0.50 18.50 -5.39
N ASP A 794 1.68 18.16 -4.88
CA ASP A 794 1.90 17.67 -3.51
C ASP A 794 3.03 18.44 -2.80
N PRO A 795 2.69 19.51 -2.03
CA PRO A 795 3.66 20.32 -1.29
C PRO A 795 4.46 19.55 -0.21
N SER A 796 4.06 18.34 0.16
CA SER A 796 4.82 17.52 1.15
C SER A 796 6.11 16.96 0.55
N ARG A 797 6.14 16.73 -0.78
CA ARG A 797 7.29 16.19 -1.51
C ARG A 797 8.36 17.23 -1.83
N VAL A 798 8.10 18.52 -1.56
CA VAL A 798 9.07 19.59 -1.75
C VAL A 798 10.10 19.57 -0.61
N ARG A 799 11.39 19.48 -0.96
CA ARG A 799 12.51 19.41 -0.01
C ARG A 799 13.33 20.69 -0.04
N CYS A 800 13.64 21.24 1.14
CA CYS A 800 14.44 22.47 1.27
C CYS A 800 15.74 22.18 2.04
N TYR A 801 16.89 22.60 1.50
CA TYR A 801 18.21 22.30 2.11
C TYR A 801 19.29 23.31 1.70
N GLY A 802 20.31 23.50 2.54
CA GLY A 802 21.46 24.38 2.30
C GLY A 802 21.65 25.46 3.37
N PRO A 803 22.78 26.20 3.33
CA PRO A 803 23.30 26.97 4.46
C PRO A 803 22.36 28.07 4.97
N GLY A 804 21.54 28.68 4.11
CA GLY A 804 20.54 29.66 4.55
C GLY A 804 19.50 29.10 5.53
N LEU A 805 19.29 27.78 5.58
CA LEU A 805 18.39 27.12 6.53
C LEU A 805 19.11 26.48 7.73
N GLU A 806 20.44 26.51 7.77
CA GLU A 806 21.25 25.91 8.84
C GLU A 806 21.37 26.86 10.04
N PRO A 807 21.37 26.37 11.31
CA PRO A 807 21.45 27.23 12.48
C PRO A 807 22.67 28.15 12.46
N ARG A 808 22.44 29.47 12.44
CA ARG A 808 23.44 30.56 12.30
C ARG A 808 24.02 30.79 10.89
N GLY A 809 23.62 30.01 9.88
CA GLY A 809 24.07 30.13 8.48
C GLY A 809 23.58 31.38 7.72
N ALA A 810 23.28 32.47 8.43
CA ALA A 810 22.89 33.77 7.87
C ALA A 810 23.37 34.93 8.75
N ARG A 811 23.84 36.01 8.13
CA ARG A 811 24.26 37.26 8.78
C ARG A 811 23.46 38.44 8.24
N ALA A 812 23.22 39.45 9.08
CA ALA A 812 22.55 40.68 8.65
C ALA A 812 23.31 41.36 7.51
N GLN A 813 22.58 41.91 6.54
CA GLN A 813 23.07 42.56 5.31
C GLN A 813 23.85 41.65 4.32
N ASN A 814 24.07 40.37 4.64
CA ASN A 814 24.75 39.42 3.76
C ASN A 814 23.76 38.46 3.08
N PRO A 815 23.93 38.11 1.79
CA PRO A 815 23.11 37.10 1.13
C PRO A 815 23.28 35.71 1.76
N ALA A 816 22.17 35.00 1.93
CA ALA A 816 22.09 33.61 2.37
C ALA A 816 21.30 32.78 1.34
N THR A 817 21.74 31.53 1.11
CA THR A 817 21.28 30.71 -0.03
C THR A 817 20.84 29.31 0.38
N PHE A 818 19.80 28.79 -0.25
CA PHE A 818 19.37 27.40 -0.11
C PHE A 818 18.68 26.88 -1.39
N THR A 819 18.54 25.56 -1.52
CA THR A 819 17.83 24.89 -2.62
C THR A 819 16.41 24.53 -2.20
N VAL A 820 15.45 24.70 -3.11
CA VAL A 820 14.11 24.09 -3.04
C VAL A 820 13.97 23.08 -4.17
N ASP A 821 13.88 21.80 -3.84
CA ASP A 821 13.65 20.71 -4.77
C ASP A 821 12.18 20.29 -4.73
N ALA A 822 11.42 20.73 -5.72
CA ALA A 822 10.03 20.36 -5.97
C ALA A 822 9.90 19.37 -7.15
N SER A 823 11.00 18.73 -7.60
CA SER A 823 11.02 17.87 -8.79
C SER A 823 10.18 16.59 -8.69
N GLN A 824 9.54 16.35 -7.54
CA GLN A 824 8.62 15.24 -7.26
C GLN A 824 7.24 15.71 -6.76
N ALA A 825 6.96 17.02 -6.80
CA ALA A 825 5.81 17.66 -6.14
C ALA A 825 4.73 18.21 -7.11
N GLY A 826 4.80 17.86 -8.39
CA GLY A 826 3.92 18.41 -9.44
C GLY A 826 4.34 19.81 -9.92
N ASP A 827 3.93 20.18 -11.13
CA ASP A 827 4.25 21.48 -11.72
C ASP A 827 3.32 22.57 -11.15
N ALA A 828 3.84 23.34 -10.19
CA ALA A 828 3.14 24.48 -9.61
C ALA A 828 4.12 25.53 -9.07
N PRO A 829 3.73 26.83 -9.05
CA PRO A 829 4.61 27.90 -8.59
C PRO A 829 5.11 27.74 -7.15
N ILE A 830 6.43 27.79 -6.99
CA ILE A 830 7.10 27.96 -5.70
C ILE A 830 7.18 29.46 -5.37
N SER A 831 6.95 29.78 -4.09
CA SER A 831 7.07 31.10 -3.52
C SER A 831 7.87 31.03 -2.23
N VAL A 832 8.74 32.00 -2.00
CA VAL A 832 9.55 32.12 -0.79
C VAL A 832 9.54 33.56 -0.31
N ALA A 833 9.30 33.74 0.98
CA ALA A 833 9.42 35.03 1.67
C ALA A 833 10.12 34.87 3.02
N THR A 834 10.64 35.98 3.53
CA THR A 834 11.29 36.07 4.84
C THR A 834 10.64 37.14 5.68
N THR A 835 10.40 36.85 6.95
CA THR A 835 9.62 37.71 7.86
C THR A 835 10.42 37.94 9.15
N GLY A 836 10.93 39.16 9.33
CA GLY A 836 11.79 39.53 10.47
C GLY A 836 11.03 40.16 11.64
N ARG A 837 11.76 40.65 12.66
CA ARG A 837 11.20 41.35 13.84
C ARG A 837 10.31 42.56 13.51
N SER A 838 10.43 43.12 12.31
CA SER A 838 9.57 44.21 11.80
C SER A 838 8.16 43.74 11.42
N GLY A 839 7.88 42.44 11.39
CA GLY A 839 6.61 41.87 10.91
C GLY A 839 6.42 41.99 9.38
N ARG A 840 7.37 42.61 8.68
CA ARG A 840 7.35 42.78 7.22
C ARG A 840 7.81 41.48 6.57
N SER A 841 6.98 40.93 5.70
CA SER A 841 7.36 39.82 4.82
C SER A 841 8.02 40.37 3.55
N ILE A 842 9.16 39.79 3.17
CA ILE A 842 10.03 40.22 2.07
C ILE A 842 10.26 39.01 1.15
N PRO A 843 9.85 39.05 -0.13
CA PRO A 843 10.09 37.96 -1.08
C PRO A 843 11.58 37.68 -1.27
N ALA A 844 11.96 36.40 -1.33
CA ALA A 844 13.30 35.98 -1.71
C ALA A 844 13.45 35.94 -3.24
N MET A 845 14.69 36.00 -3.73
CA MET A 845 15.00 35.73 -5.14
C MET A 845 14.97 34.22 -5.38
N ILE A 846 14.23 33.78 -6.39
CA ILE A 846 14.07 32.36 -6.77
C ILE A 846 14.49 32.23 -8.23
N ASN A 847 15.47 31.36 -8.51
CA ASN A 847 15.93 31.07 -9.86
C ASN A 847 15.77 29.56 -10.13
N GLN A 848 15.17 29.17 -11.25
CA GLN A 848 15.13 27.76 -11.62
C GLN A 848 16.53 27.29 -12.03
N ARG A 849 17.00 26.15 -11.51
CA ARG A 849 18.34 25.63 -11.76
C ARG A 849 18.44 25.09 -13.21
N PRO A 850 19.39 25.56 -14.04
CA PRO A 850 19.51 25.12 -15.43
C PRO A 850 19.64 23.61 -15.55
N GLY A 851 18.87 23.00 -16.46
CA GLY A 851 18.85 21.55 -16.69
C GLY A 851 18.09 20.72 -15.64
N HIS A 852 17.53 21.34 -14.58
CA HIS A 852 16.82 20.64 -13.52
C HIS A 852 15.39 21.17 -13.35
N ALA A 853 14.43 20.49 -13.98
CA ALA A 853 13.01 20.80 -13.83
C ALA A 853 12.56 20.65 -12.37
N GLY A 854 11.76 21.60 -11.87
CA GLY A 854 11.26 21.62 -10.49
C GLY A 854 12.31 21.91 -9.41
N VAL A 855 13.57 22.22 -9.75
CA VAL A 855 14.61 22.56 -8.76
C VAL A 855 14.94 24.05 -8.84
N TYR A 856 14.98 24.72 -7.69
CA TYR A 856 15.14 26.16 -7.57
C TYR A 856 16.26 26.54 -6.60
N ASP A 857 17.11 27.48 -7.02
CA ASP A 857 18.11 28.14 -6.20
C ASP A 857 17.52 29.43 -5.61
N VAL A 858 17.49 29.50 -4.27
CA VAL A 858 16.84 30.58 -3.52
C VAL A 858 17.89 31.42 -2.79
N THR A 859 17.78 32.74 -2.89
CA THR A 859 18.67 33.71 -2.22
C THR A 859 17.84 34.78 -1.51
N TYR A 860 18.18 35.08 -0.25
CA TYR A 860 17.59 36.17 0.53
C TYR A 860 18.68 36.95 1.28
N THR A 861 18.39 38.16 1.76
CA THR A 861 19.33 38.99 2.52
C THR A 861 18.62 39.53 3.76
N PRO A 862 19.02 39.15 4.99
CA PRO A 862 18.36 39.64 6.19
C PRO A 862 18.62 41.14 6.43
N GLU A 863 17.56 41.92 6.67
CA GLU A 863 17.70 43.34 7.04
C GLU A 863 18.42 43.54 8.40
N ALA A 864 18.24 42.62 9.34
CA ALA A 864 18.73 42.75 10.73
C ALA A 864 19.03 41.39 11.39
N GLU A 865 19.71 41.43 12.54
CA GLU A 865 20.06 40.27 13.37
C GLU A 865 18.90 39.74 14.24
N GLY A 866 19.04 38.50 14.71
CA GLY A 866 18.06 37.78 15.53
C GLY A 866 17.14 36.84 14.73
N PRO A 867 15.98 36.43 15.27
CA PRO A 867 15.10 35.50 14.61
C PRO A 867 14.48 36.08 13.32
N LEU A 868 14.54 35.28 12.27
CA LEU A 868 13.95 35.49 10.95
C LEU A 868 13.14 34.24 10.58
N GLN A 869 11.86 34.42 10.27
CA GLN A 869 11.02 33.35 9.72
C GLN A 869 11.25 33.24 8.20
N ILE A 870 11.26 32.02 7.65
CA ILE A 870 11.39 31.76 6.22
C ILE A 870 10.22 30.90 5.77
N ASP A 871 9.32 31.51 5.01
CA ASP A 871 8.09 30.94 4.50
C ASP A 871 8.35 30.40 3.09
N VAL A 872 8.20 29.09 2.88
CA VAL A 872 8.36 28.41 1.58
C VAL A 872 7.03 27.72 1.26
N LYS A 873 6.45 28.05 0.11
CA LYS A 873 5.07 27.69 -0.23
C LYS A 873 4.89 27.29 -1.69
N GLN A 874 4.11 26.24 -1.91
CA GLN A 874 3.62 25.81 -3.22
C GLN A 874 2.09 25.96 -3.21
N LEU A 875 1.51 26.60 -4.24
CA LEU A 875 0.08 26.98 -4.28
C LEU A 875 -0.42 27.79 -3.05
N GLY A 876 0.48 28.44 -2.31
CA GLY A 876 0.16 29.19 -1.08
C GLY A 876 0.14 28.35 0.21
N THR A 877 0.19 27.02 0.10
CA THR A 877 0.33 26.09 1.22
C THR A 877 1.81 25.95 1.61
N HIS A 878 2.12 25.85 2.91
CA HIS A 878 3.49 25.59 3.37
C HIS A 878 3.98 24.22 2.91
N VAL A 879 5.22 24.16 2.45
CA VAL A 879 5.91 22.88 2.18
C VAL A 879 6.35 22.23 3.49
N MET A 880 6.75 20.95 3.43
CA MET A 880 7.21 20.22 4.61
C MET A 880 8.32 20.98 5.37
N ARG A 881 8.15 21.08 6.70
CA ARG A 881 9.02 21.83 7.65
C ARG A 881 9.05 23.36 7.49
N SER A 882 8.26 23.95 6.58
CA SER A 882 8.02 25.40 6.55
C SER A 882 6.89 25.77 7.53
N PRO A 883 6.93 26.93 8.23
CA PRO A 883 7.98 27.95 8.22
C PRO A 883 9.27 27.52 8.93
N PHE A 884 10.42 27.80 8.30
CA PHE A 884 11.72 27.62 8.92
C PHE A 884 12.03 28.83 9.83
N THR A 885 12.79 28.63 10.90
CA THR A 885 13.25 29.72 11.79
C THR A 885 14.77 29.78 11.77
N GLN A 886 15.31 30.89 11.26
CA GLN A 886 16.75 31.16 11.21
C GLN A 886 17.13 32.18 12.29
N HIS A 887 18.25 31.96 12.99
CA HIS A 887 18.81 32.95 13.91
C HIS A 887 19.96 33.70 13.24
N VAL A 888 19.62 34.84 12.64
CA VAL A 888 20.55 35.71 11.92
C VAL A 888 21.59 36.29 12.88
N LEU A 889 22.87 36.18 12.52
CA LEU A 889 24.00 36.76 13.25
C LEU A 889 24.26 38.23 12.87
N PRO A 890 25.02 38.99 13.68
CA PRO A 890 25.48 40.33 13.33
C PRO A 890 26.21 40.36 11.97
N GLY A 891 25.99 41.41 11.17
CA GLY A 891 26.67 41.60 9.88
C GLY A 891 28.19 41.84 10.05
N PHE A 892 28.56 42.54 11.11
CA PHE A 892 29.93 42.79 11.55
C PHE A 892 30.04 42.70 13.08
N GLU A 893 31.25 42.45 13.58
CA GLU A 893 31.59 42.24 14.99
C GLU A 893 32.71 43.23 15.38
N PRO A 894 32.39 44.49 15.76
CA PRO A 894 33.37 45.57 15.83
C PRO A 894 34.43 45.36 16.93
N LEU A 895 34.14 44.55 17.96
CA LEU A 895 35.11 44.15 18.99
C LEU A 895 36.26 43.28 18.48
N LYS A 896 36.18 42.80 17.22
CA LYS A 896 37.26 42.07 16.55
C LYS A 896 38.16 42.96 15.67
N VAL A 897 37.88 44.27 15.58
CA VAL A 897 38.81 45.24 14.99
C VAL A 897 39.99 45.46 15.95
N LYS A 898 41.22 45.28 15.48
CA LYS A 898 42.45 45.39 16.29
C LYS A 898 43.31 46.53 15.74
N VAL A 899 43.80 47.41 16.61
CA VAL A 899 44.70 48.53 16.23
C VAL A 899 46.06 48.32 16.90
N THR A 900 47.15 48.46 16.15
CA THR A 900 48.51 48.21 16.65
C THR A 900 49.53 49.16 16.01
N GLY A 901 50.66 49.43 16.67
CA GLY A 901 51.76 50.24 16.13
C GLY A 901 52.28 51.28 17.13
N GLU A 902 53.48 51.83 16.88
CA GLU A 902 54.14 52.80 17.77
C GLU A 902 53.32 54.08 17.95
N GLY A 903 52.54 54.49 16.95
CA GLY A 903 51.65 55.66 17.03
C GLY A 903 50.46 55.51 17.98
N VAL A 904 50.14 54.29 18.43
CA VAL A 904 49.02 53.98 19.34
C VAL A 904 49.50 53.37 20.65
N TYR A 905 50.52 52.50 20.59
CA TYR A 905 51.17 51.89 21.74
C TYR A 905 52.70 52.11 21.63
N PRO A 906 53.20 53.31 21.99
CA PRO A 906 54.62 53.63 21.87
C PRO A 906 55.46 52.80 22.85
N LYS A 907 56.54 52.19 22.36
CA LYS A 907 57.44 51.39 23.22
C LYS A 907 58.35 52.21 24.13
N GLN A 908 58.38 53.54 23.98
CA GLN A 908 59.19 54.45 24.78
C GLN A 908 58.39 55.01 25.99
N PRO A 909 58.93 55.00 27.22
CA PRO A 909 58.22 55.48 28.42
C PRO A 909 57.77 56.96 28.39
N GLY A 910 58.32 57.78 27.49
CA GLY A 910 57.92 59.18 27.29
C GLY A 910 56.94 59.43 26.14
N GLY A 911 56.45 58.38 25.48
CA GLY A 911 55.70 58.51 24.22
C GLY A 911 56.61 58.82 23.02
N LEU A 912 56.01 59.20 21.88
CA LEU A 912 56.75 59.65 20.69
C LEU A 912 56.84 61.19 20.64
N PRO A 913 57.96 61.77 20.17
CA PRO A 913 58.05 63.20 19.92
C PRO A 913 57.03 63.67 18.87
N ALA A 914 56.40 64.82 19.08
CA ALA A 914 55.39 65.36 18.16
C ALA A 914 55.91 65.70 16.74
N THR A 915 57.22 65.68 16.53
CA THR A 915 57.88 65.85 15.22
C THR A 915 58.28 64.53 14.56
N MET A 916 58.06 63.38 15.21
CA MET A 916 58.40 62.06 14.70
C MET A 916 57.22 61.48 13.91
N LEU A 917 57.41 61.28 12.60
CA LEU A 917 56.44 60.60 11.77
C LEU A 917 56.33 59.13 12.22
N THR A 918 55.11 58.64 12.36
CA THR A 918 54.80 57.32 12.93
C THR A 918 53.61 56.68 12.24
N GLU A 919 53.51 55.36 12.33
CA GLU A 919 52.51 54.55 11.65
C GLU A 919 51.77 53.65 12.65
N PHE A 920 50.54 53.30 12.29
CA PHE A 920 49.75 52.27 12.98
C PHE A 920 48.94 51.48 11.96
N GLN A 921 48.70 50.21 12.27
CA GLN A 921 47.95 49.27 11.46
C GLN A 921 46.59 49.01 12.12
N VAL A 922 45.53 49.04 11.32
CA VAL A 922 44.19 48.61 11.71
C VAL A 922 43.91 47.28 11.01
N ASP A 923 43.51 46.27 11.77
CA ASP A 923 43.16 44.93 11.31
C ASP A 923 41.68 44.68 11.53
N THR A 924 40.94 44.58 10.42
CA THR A 924 39.50 44.32 10.37
C THR A 924 39.15 42.89 9.97
N ARG A 925 40.15 42.00 9.75
CA ARG A 925 39.96 40.69 9.08
C ARG A 925 39.04 39.70 9.82
N GLU A 926 38.86 39.91 11.12
CA GLU A 926 37.95 39.14 11.98
C GLU A 926 36.61 39.85 12.22
N ALA A 927 36.47 41.12 11.84
CA ALA A 927 35.32 41.96 12.16
C ALA A 927 34.15 41.86 11.18
N GLY A 928 34.29 41.19 10.03
CA GLY A 928 33.23 41.10 9.01
C GLY A 928 33.23 42.27 8.03
N ILE A 929 32.09 42.54 7.40
CA ILE A 929 31.93 43.59 6.38
C ILE A 929 31.11 44.75 6.95
N GLY A 930 31.68 45.95 6.95
CA GLY A 930 31.04 47.19 7.40
C GLY A 930 31.98 48.39 7.22
N ASP A 931 31.45 49.60 7.36
CA ASP A 931 32.23 50.83 7.23
C ASP A 931 33.20 51.03 8.41
N LEU A 932 34.43 51.45 8.11
CA LEU A 932 35.47 51.73 9.10
C LEU A 932 35.74 53.24 9.17
N GLU A 933 35.32 53.86 10.28
CA GLU A 933 35.70 55.24 10.62
C GLU A 933 36.92 55.26 11.55
N LEU A 934 37.85 56.20 11.33
CA LEU A 934 39.07 56.36 12.11
C LEU A 934 39.28 57.82 12.55
N SER A 935 39.06 58.10 13.83
CA SER A 935 39.29 59.42 14.44
C SER A 935 40.58 59.43 15.27
N VAL A 936 41.50 60.34 14.98
CA VAL A 936 42.73 60.54 15.77
C VAL A 936 42.63 61.85 16.57
N THR A 937 42.57 61.74 17.89
CA THR A 937 42.50 62.88 18.82
C THR A 937 43.84 63.08 19.54
N VAL A 938 44.41 64.29 19.43
CA VAL A 938 45.67 64.66 20.10
C VAL A 938 45.38 65.31 21.45
N SER A 939 45.70 64.62 22.54
CA SER A 939 45.59 65.14 23.91
C SER A 939 46.88 65.87 24.32
N SER A 940 46.85 67.21 24.27
CA SER A 940 47.99 68.03 24.69
C SER A 940 48.18 68.03 26.21
N LEU A 941 49.13 67.25 26.72
CA LEU A 941 49.60 67.35 28.10
C LEU A 941 50.34 68.68 28.30
N ILE A 942 49.68 69.64 28.95
CA ILE A 942 50.28 70.92 29.34
C ILE A 942 51.18 70.69 30.57
N PRO A 943 52.49 70.98 30.50
CA PRO A 943 53.36 70.96 31.67
C PRO A 943 53.21 72.26 32.46
N HIS A 944 53.04 72.15 33.78
CA HIS A 944 53.14 73.28 34.71
C HIS A 944 54.11 72.97 35.86
N PRO A 945 54.75 74.00 36.46
CA PRO A 945 56.18 73.89 36.76
C PRO A 945 56.55 73.86 38.24
N THR A 946 57.75 73.31 38.51
CA THR A 946 58.57 73.41 39.74
C THR A 946 57.87 73.12 41.06
#